data_AF-A0A7Z0QCH1-F1
#
_entry.id   AF-A0A7Z0QCH1-F1
#
_cell.length_a   1.000
_cell.length_b   1.000
_cell.length_c   1.000
_cell.angle_alpha   90.00
_cell.angle_beta   90.00
_cell.angle_gamma   90.00
#
_symmetry.space_group_name_H-M   'P 1'
#
loop_
_entity.id
_entity.type
_entity.pdbx_description
1 polymer ?
#
loop_
_entity_poly.entity_id
_entity_poly.type
_entity_poly.pdbx_seq_one_letter_code
_entity_poly.pdbx_strand_id
1 'polypeptide(L)'
;MPTKVIVLGGGVAGMSAAHELVERGFDVVVLESGDIAGGKARSIPVFHEGEDTSGHQVADGAGSSIQHRVPGEHGFRFFPGFYKHVIETMRRIPSFDGSKVADHLVPTTRLEFTQYDEPPFVVPAGFPLSPRDAGTTLRDILLLFEHSTGLTPDDLAFFGARVWQILTSCPQRRLAEYERTSWWEFVGAEQRSESYQKFLATGITRSLVASKARKASARTIGDIFVQLVLTILNPIAGSTDRVLDGPTNLVWIDPWLAYLESRGVRYVKNARVEEILYESGRITGVVARQHGQRIMVHGDHYVAALPLEDIAPLVSDRLAAADPTLANLRALAPNLEWMNGVQFYLHRAVPSAHGHVIHIDTEWALTSISQLQFWRDVPSELFRDSDVHGILSVDLSDWTAPGSDGRPAMRCSREEVVRETWNQLKRSLNDAGDEVLRDEDLHSWFLSANIENDPARPGWLRNSEPLLVNQVETWALRPEATTAIPNLFLASDYVRTHTDLATMEAANEAARRAVNGLLDAVKFDGSRCELWPLHEPEILLPWRLHDAARYQAGLPWDASLAQVAAHALRGASPLLEQASSLLEQVSPFTHAVADTLDPHSAAVDDVGALDTVDPATMARRLVDVPTLQDALIKVADTVPLAGEIVGPAGFLDRLVWYRDMLADMLTEGVPTWEPQRHLYGLVTDFMGRSGKGLRPALCIATARALGGRAEDAFPAAAGLEMLHNAFLVHDDIEDGSDWRRGVATMHRRAGIPIAVNTGDSMNALAMRLFRKTGERLGPVTALRIFDEVDHMVVETLEGQANELGWVRDNDLTVTTDDYLRLVLKKTAWYSFIHPMRIGALVANGEDQNLGRFDRFGYLLGLAFQITDDVLNLVGDIGRYGKEIDGDLWEGKRTLLLAHALGRANPTDRAWISTFLARPRERRLPREVLRLHQIIADGGSIPWAQRAAAEFAEAAAREFHNSAFAGVPAGPDLEWLRTCINFLTQRDA
;
A
#
# COMPACT_ATOMS: atom_id res chain seq x y z
N MET A 1 15.13 25.32 -36.84
CA MET A 1 13.82 24.63 -36.97
C MET A 1 13.72 23.67 -35.80
N PRO A 2 12.52 23.43 -35.25
CA PRO A 2 12.35 22.39 -34.22
C PRO A 2 12.82 21.03 -34.78
N THR A 3 13.46 20.22 -33.93
CA THR A 3 13.91 18.87 -34.31
C THR A 3 12.69 18.02 -34.66
N LYS A 4 12.73 17.39 -35.84
CA LYS A 4 11.63 16.60 -36.36
C LYS A 4 11.74 15.14 -35.92
N VAL A 5 10.71 14.61 -35.28
CA VAL A 5 10.66 13.24 -34.78
C VAL A 5 9.53 12.47 -35.47
N ILE A 6 9.87 11.29 -36.01
CA ILE A 6 8.89 10.38 -36.61
C ILE A 6 8.58 9.26 -35.61
N VAL A 7 7.33 9.18 -35.18
CA VAL A 7 6.81 8.11 -34.31
C VAL A 7 6.14 7.06 -35.20
N LEU A 8 6.58 5.82 -35.09
CA LEU A 8 6.07 4.69 -35.88
C LEU A 8 5.00 3.96 -35.05
N GLY A 9 3.74 4.08 -35.42
CA GLY A 9 2.58 3.55 -34.68
C GLY A 9 1.87 4.63 -33.85
N GLY A 10 0.54 4.67 -33.92
CA GLY A 10 -0.34 5.59 -33.18
C GLY A 10 -1.13 4.90 -32.06
N GLY A 11 -0.62 3.77 -31.54
CA GLY A 11 -1.11 3.16 -30.31
C GLY A 11 -0.72 3.94 -29.05
N VAL A 12 -1.09 3.44 -27.86
CA VAL A 12 -0.84 4.12 -26.57
C VAL A 12 0.62 4.56 -26.41
N ALA A 13 1.60 3.72 -26.77
CA ALA A 13 3.01 4.11 -26.68
C ALA A 13 3.37 5.25 -27.65
N GLY A 14 2.87 5.19 -28.89
CA GLY A 14 3.11 6.23 -29.90
C GLY A 14 2.46 7.56 -29.52
N MET A 15 1.22 7.53 -29.05
CA MET A 15 0.52 8.71 -28.53
C MET A 15 1.24 9.30 -27.31
N SER A 16 1.76 8.45 -26.42
CA SER A 16 2.55 8.87 -25.25
C SER A 16 3.86 9.55 -25.65
N ALA A 17 4.59 8.97 -26.62
CA ALA A 17 5.82 9.57 -27.14
C ALA A 17 5.53 10.92 -27.80
N ALA A 18 4.48 10.98 -28.62
CA ALA A 18 4.06 12.23 -29.28
C ALA A 18 3.67 13.30 -28.26
N HIS A 19 2.96 12.94 -27.19
CA HIS A 19 2.58 13.83 -26.09
C HIS A 19 3.82 14.44 -25.44
N GLU A 20 4.74 13.62 -24.96
CA GLU A 20 5.93 14.11 -24.26
C GLU A 20 6.84 14.95 -25.17
N LEU A 21 6.93 14.62 -26.46
CA LEU A 21 7.74 15.34 -27.43
C LEU A 21 7.12 16.69 -27.82
N VAL A 22 5.81 16.75 -28.11
CA VAL A 22 5.17 18.00 -28.55
C VAL A 22 5.15 19.04 -27.43
N GLU A 23 4.96 18.60 -26.17
CA GLU A 23 5.03 19.51 -25.01
C GLU A 23 6.42 20.09 -24.77
N ARG A 24 7.47 19.45 -25.30
CA ARG A 24 8.86 19.91 -25.25
C ARG A 24 9.30 20.64 -26.53
N GLY A 25 8.38 20.91 -27.45
CA GLY A 25 8.62 21.75 -28.63
C GLY A 25 9.23 21.04 -29.84
N PHE A 26 9.14 19.72 -29.93
CA PHE A 26 9.56 18.95 -31.10
C PHE A 26 8.49 18.99 -32.22
N ASP A 27 8.92 18.90 -33.48
CA ASP A 27 7.99 18.69 -34.62
C ASP A 27 7.71 17.20 -34.75
N VAL A 28 6.49 16.77 -34.43
CA VAL A 28 6.15 15.35 -34.31
C VAL A 28 5.25 14.90 -35.46
N VAL A 29 5.64 13.78 -36.08
CA VAL A 29 4.84 13.08 -37.09
C VAL A 29 4.56 11.66 -36.60
N VAL A 30 3.30 11.28 -36.52
CA VAL A 30 2.90 9.92 -36.16
C VAL A 30 2.43 9.19 -37.42
N LEU A 31 3.01 8.02 -37.71
CA LEU A 31 2.56 7.13 -38.77
C LEU A 31 1.62 6.09 -38.16
N GLU A 32 0.33 6.16 -38.48
CA GLU A 32 -0.70 5.24 -37.99
C GLU A 32 -1.14 4.34 -39.15
N SER A 33 -1.15 3.02 -38.94
CA SER A 33 -1.48 2.05 -39.98
C SER A 33 -2.97 2.05 -40.32
N GLY A 34 -3.83 2.35 -39.35
CA GLY A 34 -5.27 2.50 -39.51
C GLY A 34 -5.75 3.94 -39.73
N ASP A 35 -7.06 4.09 -39.84
CA ASP A 35 -7.79 5.36 -39.88
C ASP A 35 -8.20 5.86 -38.48
N ILE A 36 -8.29 4.95 -37.51
CA ILE A 36 -8.57 5.20 -36.09
C ILE A 36 -7.29 5.04 -35.27
N ALA A 37 -6.95 6.04 -34.45
CA ALA A 37 -5.81 6.01 -33.54
C ALA A 37 -6.10 5.17 -32.28
N GLY A 38 -5.07 4.91 -31.46
CA GLY A 38 -5.20 4.20 -30.18
C GLY A 38 -4.72 2.74 -30.20
N GLY A 39 -4.41 2.20 -31.39
CA GLY A 39 -3.92 0.82 -31.53
C GLY A 39 -4.87 -0.18 -30.87
N LYS A 40 -4.35 -1.15 -30.12
CA LYS A 40 -5.15 -2.19 -29.44
C LYS A 40 -6.13 -1.63 -28.39
N ALA A 41 -5.95 -0.39 -27.94
CA ALA A 41 -6.83 0.26 -26.98
C ALA A 41 -8.07 0.91 -27.63
N ARG A 42 -8.14 0.98 -28.97
CA ARG A 42 -9.23 1.68 -29.67
C ARG A 42 -10.57 0.92 -29.60
N SER A 43 -11.65 1.68 -29.56
CA SER A 43 -12.98 1.26 -29.95
C SER A 43 -13.10 1.19 -31.47
N ILE A 44 -14.00 0.33 -31.95
CA ILE A 44 -14.26 0.05 -33.37
C ILE A 44 -15.77 0.24 -33.62
N PRO A 45 -16.21 1.01 -34.63
CA PRO A 45 -17.63 1.13 -34.92
C PRO A 45 -18.22 -0.21 -35.40
N VAL A 46 -19.36 -0.61 -34.84
CA VAL A 46 -20.09 -1.83 -35.28
C VAL A 46 -21.11 -1.47 -36.37
N PHE A 47 -21.09 -2.23 -37.47
CA PHE A 47 -21.97 -2.06 -38.63
C PHE A 47 -23.00 -3.20 -38.70
N HIS A 48 -24.19 -2.91 -39.25
CA HIS A 48 -25.20 -3.93 -39.50
C HIS A 48 -24.91 -4.69 -40.81
N GLU A 49 -25.34 -5.95 -40.91
CA GLU A 49 -25.15 -6.74 -42.13
C GLU A 49 -25.79 -6.05 -43.36
N GLY A 50 -24.98 -5.87 -44.41
CA GLY A 50 -25.40 -5.24 -45.67
C GLY A 50 -24.97 -3.77 -45.85
N GLU A 51 -24.37 -3.15 -44.83
CA GLU A 51 -23.74 -1.82 -44.95
C GLU A 51 -22.35 -1.94 -45.60
N ASP A 52 -22.06 -1.06 -46.58
CA ASP A 52 -20.78 -1.03 -47.28
C ASP A 52 -19.65 -0.60 -46.32
N THR A 53 -18.74 -1.52 -46.02
CA THR A 53 -17.59 -1.33 -45.13
C THR A 53 -16.36 -0.75 -45.85
N SER A 54 -16.45 -0.46 -47.15
CA SER A 54 -15.27 -0.24 -48.00
C SER A 54 -14.77 1.21 -48.12
N GLY A 55 -15.22 2.15 -47.29
CA GLY A 55 -14.80 3.55 -47.39
C GLY A 55 -14.96 4.37 -46.11
N HIS A 56 -13.94 4.37 -45.25
CA HIS A 56 -13.89 5.24 -44.08
C HIS A 56 -13.30 6.61 -44.45
N GLN A 57 -14.15 7.62 -44.67
CA GLN A 57 -13.78 9.02 -44.52
C GLN A 57 -14.44 9.55 -43.24
N VAL A 58 -13.64 9.74 -42.19
CA VAL A 58 -14.00 10.61 -41.07
C VAL A 58 -14.19 12.00 -41.66
N ALA A 59 -15.38 12.57 -41.56
CA ALA A 59 -15.61 13.95 -41.98
C ALA A 59 -14.64 14.87 -41.21
N ASP A 60 -13.86 15.67 -41.94
CA ASP A 60 -12.95 16.67 -41.37
C ASP A 60 -13.73 17.65 -40.47
N GLY A 61 -13.80 17.33 -39.18
CA GLY A 61 -14.54 18.06 -38.17
C GLY A 61 -14.28 17.44 -36.80
N ALA A 62 -14.35 18.26 -35.75
CA ALA A 62 -14.08 17.88 -34.36
C ALA A 62 -15.16 16.95 -33.76
N GLY A 63 -15.40 15.80 -34.39
CA GLY A 63 -16.31 14.74 -33.95
C GLY A 63 -15.56 13.44 -33.64
N SER A 64 -16.17 12.58 -32.81
CA SER A 64 -15.61 11.27 -32.44
C SER A 64 -15.44 10.34 -33.64
N SER A 65 -14.42 9.49 -33.60
CA SER A 65 -14.17 8.42 -34.55
C SER A 65 -15.25 7.31 -34.50
N ILE A 66 -16.02 7.24 -33.40
CA ILE A 66 -17.20 6.38 -33.28
C ILE A 66 -18.43 7.21 -33.68
N GLN A 67 -18.92 7.04 -34.90
CA GLN A 67 -20.14 7.70 -35.39
C GLN A 67 -21.39 7.05 -34.76
N HIS A 68 -22.10 7.71 -33.83
CA HIS A 68 -23.48 7.39 -33.36
C HIS A 68 -23.90 5.91 -33.40
N ARG A 69 -23.01 5.00 -33.00
CA ARG A 69 -23.16 3.54 -33.12
C ARG A 69 -22.56 2.90 -31.88
N VAL A 70 -23.07 1.72 -31.55
CA VAL A 70 -22.52 0.93 -30.44
C VAL A 70 -21.06 0.54 -30.72
N PRO A 71 -20.15 0.63 -29.72
CA PRO A 71 -18.73 0.42 -29.93
C PRO A 71 -18.33 -1.03 -29.72
N GLY A 72 -17.63 -1.60 -30.70
CA GLY A 72 -16.83 -2.79 -30.54
C GLY A 72 -15.52 -2.47 -29.85
N GLU A 73 -14.94 -3.42 -29.14
CA GLU A 73 -13.64 -3.26 -28.48
C GLU A 73 -12.78 -4.49 -28.74
N HIS A 74 -11.45 -4.33 -28.74
CA HIS A 74 -10.52 -5.45 -28.73
C HIS A 74 -10.68 -6.34 -27.48
N GLY A 75 -11.21 -5.77 -26.40
CA GLY A 75 -11.44 -6.36 -25.09
C GLY A 75 -11.82 -5.24 -24.12
N PHE A 76 -12.24 -5.53 -22.89
CA PHE A 76 -12.54 -4.44 -21.95
C PHE A 76 -11.25 -3.70 -21.52
N ARG A 77 -11.41 -2.52 -20.90
CA ARG A 77 -10.29 -1.72 -20.40
C ARG A 77 -10.24 -1.79 -18.88
N PHE A 78 -9.10 -2.27 -18.39
CA PHE A 78 -8.82 -2.47 -16.98
C PHE A 78 -7.65 -1.57 -16.57
N PHE A 79 -7.86 -0.73 -15.56
CA PHE A 79 -6.86 0.21 -15.02
C PHE A 79 -6.59 -0.09 -13.54
N PRO A 80 -5.67 -1.03 -13.23
CA PRO A 80 -5.22 -1.28 -11.86
C PRO A 80 -4.89 -0.01 -11.08
N GLY A 81 -5.12 -0.04 -9.77
CA GLY A 81 -4.84 1.10 -8.88
C GLY A 81 -3.36 1.49 -8.86
N PHE A 82 -2.44 0.55 -9.15
CA PHE A 82 -1.00 0.83 -9.23
C PHE A 82 -0.55 1.54 -10.52
N TYR A 83 -1.42 1.70 -11.54
CA TYR A 83 -1.06 2.45 -12.75
C TYR A 83 -0.82 3.92 -12.42
N LYS A 84 0.32 4.46 -12.88
CA LYS A 84 0.77 5.83 -12.63
C LYS A 84 1.03 6.59 -13.93
N HIS A 85 1.76 6.02 -14.87
CA HIS A 85 2.25 6.70 -16.07
C HIS A 85 1.09 7.08 -17.01
N VAL A 86 0.23 6.12 -17.34
CA VAL A 86 -0.92 6.39 -18.23
C VAL A 86 -1.91 7.34 -17.55
N ILE A 87 -2.13 7.18 -16.24
CA ILE A 87 -3.06 8.01 -15.46
C ILE A 87 -2.58 9.46 -15.37
N GLU A 88 -1.27 9.69 -15.15
CA GLU A 88 -0.70 11.03 -15.15
C GLU A 88 -0.83 11.68 -16.54
N THR A 89 -0.60 10.91 -17.61
CA THR A 89 -0.83 11.39 -18.98
C THR A 89 -2.29 11.78 -19.22
N MET A 90 -3.24 10.95 -18.76
CA MET A 90 -4.68 11.20 -18.84
C MET A 90 -5.10 12.49 -18.10
N ARG A 91 -4.46 12.83 -16.98
CA ARG A 91 -4.76 14.07 -16.22
C ARG A 91 -4.40 15.35 -16.98
N ARG A 92 -3.47 15.28 -17.93
CA ARG A 92 -3.09 16.43 -18.76
C ARG A 92 -4.03 16.68 -19.93
N ILE A 93 -4.79 15.67 -20.36
CA ILE A 93 -5.61 15.72 -21.56
C ILE A 93 -7.02 16.26 -21.23
N PRO A 94 -7.48 17.33 -21.90
CA PRO A 94 -8.87 17.78 -21.79
C PRO A 94 -9.82 16.78 -22.48
N SER A 95 -10.93 16.46 -21.84
CA SER A 95 -12.05 15.72 -22.44
C SER A 95 -12.97 16.65 -23.23
N PHE A 96 -13.86 16.08 -24.06
CA PHE A 96 -14.81 16.85 -24.88
C PHE A 96 -15.90 17.54 -24.06
N ASP A 97 -16.22 17.03 -22.87
CA ASP A 97 -17.20 17.61 -21.94
C ASP A 97 -16.61 18.74 -21.05
N GLY A 98 -15.31 19.02 -21.18
CA GLY A 98 -14.58 20.03 -20.41
C GLY A 98 -13.89 19.49 -19.14
N SER A 99 -14.08 18.23 -18.77
CA SER A 99 -13.33 17.54 -17.71
C SER A 99 -11.92 17.12 -18.19
N LYS A 100 -11.16 16.40 -17.35
CA LYS A 100 -9.94 15.70 -17.79
C LYS A 100 -10.28 14.26 -18.17
N VAL A 101 -9.52 13.71 -19.12
CA VAL A 101 -9.65 12.29 -19.48
C VAL A 101 -9.50 11.35 -18.28
N ALA A 102 -8.67 11.71 -17.29
CA ALA A 102 -8.53 10.92 -16.06
C ALA A 102 -9.79 10.91 -15.18
N ASP A 103 -10.69 11.88 -15.33
CA ASP A 103 -11.93 11.97 -14.54
C ASP A 103 -12.98 10.94 -15.00
N HIS A 104 -12.84 10.40 -16.21
CA HIS A 104 -13.64 9.31 -16.77
C HIS A 104 -13.28 7.92 -16.21
N LEU A 105 -12.31 7.84 -15.29
CA LEU A 105 -11.95 6.59 -14.63
C LEU A 105 -12.81 6.38 -13.38
N VAL A 106 -13.71 5.41 -13.45
CA VAL A 106 -14.61 5.06 -12.35
C VAL A 106 -14.17 3.76 -11.66
N PRO A 107 -14.20 3.70 -10.31
CA PRO A 107 -13.76 2.52 -9.58
C PRO A 107 -14.75 1.36 -9.73
N THR A 108 -14.24 0.14 -9.78
CA THR A 108 -15.10 -1.03 -9.52
C THR A 108 -15.23 -1.23 -8.00
N THR A 109 -16.27 -1.97 -7.58
CA THR A 109 -16.56 -2.20 -6.15
C THR A 109 -16.53 -3.67 -5.75
N ARG A 110 -16.63 -4.58 -6.72
CA ARG A 110 -16.75 -6.02 -6.53
C ARG A 110 -16.03 -6.77 -7.64
N LEU A 111 -15.40 -7.89 -7.32
CA LEU A 111 -14.90 -8.88 -8.27
C LEU A 111 -15.70 -10.17 -8.03
N GLU A 112 -16.26 -10.73 -9.09
CA GLU A 112 -17.13 -11.90 -9.03
C GLU A 112 -16.43 -13.12 -9.64
N PHE A 113 -16.57 -14.27 -9.00
CA PHE A 113 -16.10 -15.56 -9.49
C PHE A 113 -17.31 -16.46 -9.71
N THR A 114 -17.39 -17.04 -10.90
CA THR A 114 -18.48 -17.94 -11.28
C THR A 114 -17.93 -19.32 -11.61
N GLN A 115 -18.61 -20.36 -11.17
CA GLN A 115 -18.26 -21.76 -11.39
C GLN A 115 -19.39 -22.46 -12.12
N TYR A 116 -19.08 -23.53 -12.85
CA TYR A 116 -20.13 -24.34 -13.45
C TYR A 116 -20.90 -25.07 -12.35
N ASP A 117 -22.23 -25.02 -12.44
CA ASP A 117 -23.16 -25.76 -11.57
C ASP A 117 -23.08 -25.39 -10.07
N GLU A 118 -22.38 -24.30 -9.72
CA GLU A 118 -22.17 -23.80 -8.36
C GLU A 118 -22.51 -22.30 -8.27
N PRO A 119 -22.99 -21.79 -7.13
CA PRO A 119 -23.35 -20.38 -6.99
C PRO A 119 -22.12 -19.47 -7.12
N PRO A 120 -22.29 -18.24 -7.66
CA PRO A 120 -21.20 -17.27 -7.73
C PRO A 120 -20.80 -16.80 -6.33
N PHE A 121 -19.52 -16.43 -6.18
CA PHE A 121 -19.05 -15.75 -4.97
C PHE A 121 -18.36 -14.43 -5.33
N VAL A 122 -18.58 -13.43 -4.49
CA VAL A 122 -18.19 -12.04 -4.76
C VAL A 122 -17.22 -11.56 -3.69
N VAL A 123 -16.08 -11.04 -4.11
CA VAL A 123 -15.10 -10.40 -3.24
C VAL A 123 -15.12 -8.88 -3.42
N PRO A 124 -14.91 -8.08 -2.36
CA PRO A 124 -14.77 -6.64 -2.49
C PRO A 124 -13.58 -6.24 -3.39
N ALA A 125 -13.76 -5.27 -4.29
CA ALA A 125 -12.70 -4.63 -5.08
C ALA A 125 -12.11 -3.37 -4.38
N GLY A 126 -12.44 -3.17 -3.12
CA GLY A 126 -11.94 -2.10 -2.25
C GLY A 126 -12.00 -2.56 -0.80
N PHE A 127 -11.11 -2.01 0.03
CA PHE A 127 -10.96 -2.40 1.43
C PHE A 127 -11.45 -1.28 2.36
N PRO A 128 -12.00 -1.62 3.55
CA PRO A 128 -12.59 -0.62 4.43
C PRO A 128 -11.56 0.37 5.00
N LEU A 129 -12.05 1.56 5.32
CA LEU A 129 -11.29 2.75 5.71
C LEU A 129 -10.62 2.66 7.10
N SER A 130 -10.63 1.50 7.77
CA SER A 130 -10.06 1.31 9.12
C SER A 130 -9.23 0.01 9.25
N PRO A 131 -8.14 0.01 10.06
CA PRO A 131 -7.31 -1.19 10.32
C PRO A 131 -8.04 -2.34 11.03
N ARG A 132 -9.09 -2.03 11.81
CA ARG A 132 -9.91 -3.04 12.50
C ARG A 132 -10.82 -3.79 11.52
N ASP A 133 -11.36 -3.06 10.54
CA ASP A 133 -12.18 -3.62 9.46
C ASP A 133 -11.30 -4.37 8.42
N ALA A 134 -10.01 -4.05 8.36
CA ALA A 134 -9.05 -4.69 7.48
C ALA A 134 -8.79 -6.16 7.84
N GLY A 135 -8.58 -6.45 9.13
CA GLY A 135 -8.41 -7.83 9.61
C GLY A 135 -9.66 -8.69 9.45
N THR A 136 -10.85 -8.12 9.69
CA THR A 136 -12.13 -8.82 9.51
C THR A 136 -12.47 -9.05 8.06
N THR A 137 -12.22 -8.08 7.17
CA THR A 137 -12.50 -8.22 5.72
C THR A 137 -11.55 -9.22 5.05
N LEU A 138 -10.27 -9.23 5.41
CA LEU A 138 -9.33 -10.25 4.90
C LEU A 138 -9.77 -11.66 5.36
N ARG A 139 -10.20 -11.78 6.62
CA ARG A 139 -10.74 -13.02 7.16
C ARG A 139 -12.02 -13.44 6.44
N ASP A 140 -12.96 -12.54 6.20
CA ASP A 140 -14.21 -12.84 5.51
C ASP A 140 -13.96 -13.26 4.05
N ILE A 141 -12.99 -12.63 3.37
CA ILE A 141 -12.54 -13.06 2.04
C ILE A 141 -11.92 -14.45 2.12
N LEU A 142 -10.99 -14.72 3.04
CA LEU A 142 -10.35 -16.04 3.17
C LEU A 142 -11.36 -17.15 3.51
N LEU A 143 -12.31 -16.87 4.40
CA LEU A 143 -13.40 -17.80 4.74
C LEU A 143 -14.35 -18.03 3.55
N LEU A 144 -14.67 -16.97 2.80
CA LEU A 144 -15.46 -17.08 1.58
C LEU A 144 -14.75 -17.97 0.55
N PHE A 145 -13.44 -17.78 0.37
CA PHE A 145 -12.62 -18.64 -0.49
C PHE A 145 -12.64 -20.09 -0.01
N GLU A 146 -12.30 -20.36 1.25
CA GLU A 146 -12.31 -21.72 1.82
C GLU A 146 -13.66 -22.42 1.59
N HIS A 147 -14.77 -21.74 1.90
CA HIS A 147 -16.12 -22.31 1.78
C HIS A 147 -16.55 -22.53 0.31
N SER A 148 -16.16 -21.63 -0.61
CA SER A 148 -16.68 -21.60 -1.97
C SER A 148 -15.77 -22.28 -3.01
N THR A 149 -14.51 -22.56 -2.67
CA THR A 149 -13.51 -23.06 -3.63
C THR A 149 -12.91 -24.42 -3.25
N GLY A 150 -13.20 -24.94 -2.05
CA GLY A 150 -12.61 -26.19 -1.56
C GLY A 150 -11.08 -26.12 -1.34
N LEU A 151 -10.54 -24.92 -1.14
CA LEU A 151 -9.14 -24.72 -0.78
C LEU A 151 -8.94 -25.08 0.69
N THR A 152 -7.86 -25.79 1.02
CA THR A 152 -7.54 -26.11 2.41
C THR A 152 -6.79 -24.96 3.11
N PRO A 153 -6.82 -24.86 4.45
CA PRO A 153 -5.97 -23.91 5.17
C PRO A 153 -4.47 -24.06 4.85
N ASP A 154 -4.01 -25.29 4.62
CA ASP A 154 -2.62 -25.59 4.22
C ASP A 154 -2.29 -25.05 2.83
N ASP A 155 -3.23 -25.15 1.89
CA ASP A 155 -3.12 -24.58 0.54
C ASP A 155 -2.95 -23.05 0.62
N LEU A 156 -3.78 -22.37 1.42
CA LEU A 156 -3.71 -20.92 1.63
C LEU A 156 -2.41 -20.50 2.34
N ALA A 157 -1.98 -21.23 3.38
CA ALA A 157 -0.76 -20.94 4.11
C ALA A 157 0.48 -21.09 3.22
N PHE A 158 0.54 -22.15 2.40
CA PHE A 158 1.63 -22.37 1.48
C PHE A 158 1.70 -21.29 0.39
N PHE A 159 0.55 -20.95 -0.21
CA PHE A 159 0.49 -19.86 -1.19
C PHE A 159 0.91 -18.52 -0.57
N GLY A 160 0.43 -18.22 0.63
CA GLY A 160 0.83 -17.04 1.40
C GLY A 160 2.34 -16.96 1.65
N ALA A 161 2.99 -18.09 1.95
CA ALA A 161 4.44 -18.14 2.09
C ALA A 161 5.19 -17.81 0.79
N ARG A 162 4.64 -18.19 -0.38
CA ARG A 162 5.21 -17.84 -1.70
C ARG A 162 5.04 -16.36 -2.03
N VAL A 163 3.90 -15.77 -1.69
CA VAL A 163 3.67 -14.33 -1.82
C VAL A 163 4.63 -13.56 -0.90
N TRP A 164 4.79 -14.02 0.35
CA TRP A 164 5.76 -13.45 1.30
C TRP A 164 7.19 -13.54 0.79
N GLN A 165 7.57 -14.67 0.18
CA GLN A 165 8.85 -14.84 -0.47
C GLN A 165 9.10 -13.77 -1.53
N ILE A 166 8.13 -13.47 -2.40
CA ILE A 166 8.29 -12.42 -3.43
C ILE A 166 8.47 -11.04 -2.77
N LEU A 167 7.62 -10.72 -1.79
CA LEU A 167 7.61 -9.45 -1.05
C LEU A 167 8.93 -9.15 -0.33
N THR A 168 9.61 -10.19 0.15
CA THR A 168 10.83 -10.09 0.97
C THR A 168 12.12 -10.41 0.22
N SER A 169 12.03 -10.88 -1.02
CA SER A 169 13.21 -11.19 -1.83
C SER A 169 13.84 -9.92 -2.43
N CYS A 170 15.15 -9.89 -2.54
CA CYS A 170 15.85 -8.79 -3.19
C CYS A 170 15.62 -8.80 -4.72
N PRO A 171 15.70 -7.63 -5.40
CA PRO A 171 15.54 -7.57 -6.86
C PRO A 171 16.50 -8.48 -7.63
N GLN A 172 17.73 -8.67 -7.13
CA GLN A 172 18.74 -9.52 -7.76
C GLN A 172 18.33 -11.00 -7.74
N ARG A 173 17.80 -11.48 -6.63
CA ARG A 173 17.28 -12.85 -6.53
C ARG A 173 16.06 -13.04 -7.43
N ARG A 174 15.10 -12.11 -7.38
CA ARG A 174 13.90 -12.20 -8.25
C ARG A 174 14.30 -12.29 -9.73
N LEU A 175 15.29 -11.49 -10.15
CA LEU A 175 15.81 -11.49 -11.51
C LEU A 175 16.61 -12.76 -11.87
N ALA A 176 17.44 -13.27 -10.96
CA ALA A 176 18.34 -14.38 -11.26
C ALA A 176 17.69 -15.76 -11.10
N GLU A 177 16.75 -15.89 -10.17
CA GLU A 177 16.08 -17.15 -9.83
C GLU A 177 14.65 -17.16 -10.36
N TYR A 178 13.82 -16.18 -9.98
CA TYR A 178 12.36 -16.28 -10.23
C TYR A 178 11.99 -16.00 -11.69
N GLU A 179 12.80 -15.22 -12.42
CA GLU A 179 12.70 -15.08 -13.87
C GLU A 179 12.93 -16.40 -14.63
N ARG A 180 13.65 -17.34 -14.01
CA ARG A 180 14.02 -18.64 -14.59
C ARG A 180 13.08 -19.77 -14.18
N THR A 181 12.04 -19.45 -13.41
CA THR A 181 11.07 -20.40 -12.89
C THR A 181 9.68 -20.01 -13.38
N SER A 182 8.89 -20.99 -13.83
CA SER A 182 7.50 -20.72 -14.20
C SER A 182 6.67 -20.42 -12.94
N TRP A 183 5.60 -19.62 -13.07
CA TRP A 183 4.68 -19.38 -11.95
C TRP A 183 4.16 -20.69 -11.34
N TRP A 184 3.79 -21.66 -12.19
CA TRP A 184 3.32 -22.99 -11.78
C TRP A 184 4.32 -23.72 -10.88
N GLU A 185 5.61 -23.69 -11.25
CA GLU A 185 6.69 -24.33 -10.49
C GLU A 185 6.98 -23.57 -9.19
N PHE A 186 7.05 -22.22 -9.25
CA PHE A 186 7.33 -21.39 -8.09
C PHE A 186 6.29 -21.57 -6.98
N VAL A 187 5.02 -21.60 -7.35
CA VAL A 187 3.90 -21.83 -6.41
C VAL A 187 3.66 -23.31 -6.13
N GLY A 188 4.53 -24.21 -6.57
CA GLY A 188 4.46 -25.65 -6.27
C GLY A 188 3.18 -26.34 -6.71
N ALA A 189 2.52 -25.85 -7.76
CA ALA A 189 1.16 -26.23 -8.12
C ALA A 189 1.00 -27.72 -8.45
N GLU A 190 2.03 -28.34 -9.04
CA GLU A 190 2.02 -29.77 -9.42
C GLU A 190 1.73 -30.73 -8.25
N GLN A 191 2.10 -30.33 -7.03
CA GLN A 191 1.99 -31.15 -5.82
C GLN A 191 0.77 -30.78 -4.95
N ARG A 192 -0.12 -29.93 -5.48
CA ARG A 192 -1.26 -29.37 -4.74
C ARG A 192 -2.60 -29.83 -5.33
N SER A 193 -3.66 -29.59 -4.56
CA SER A 193 -5.03 -29.97 -4.91
C SER A 193 -5.47 -29.39 -6.26
N GLU A 194 -6.45 -30.02 -6.91
CA GLU A 194 -7.06 -29.47 -8.13
C GLU A 194 -7.66 -28.08 -7.86
N SER A 195 -8.25 -27.85 -6.69
CA SER A 195 -8.73 -26.53 -6.26
C SER A 195 -7.59 -25.50 -6.19
N TYR A 196 -6.43 -25.85 -5.63
CA TYR A 196 -5.26 -24.98 -5.61
C TYR A 196 -4.79 -24.63 -7.01
N GLN A 197 -4.68 -25.63 -7.88
CA GLN A 197 -4.27 -25.46 -9.27
C GLN A 197 -5.24 -24.57 -10.04
N LYS A 198 -6.54 -24.73 -9.81
CA LYS A 198 -7.63 -23.96 -10.42
C LYS A 198 -7.58 -22.49 -9.98
N PHE A 199 -7.63 -22.22 -8.68
CA PHE A 199 -7.82 -20.85 -8.17
C PHE A 199 -6.53 -20.06 -7.97
N LEU A 200 -5.50 -20.66 -7.34
CA LEU A 200 -4.30 -19.94 -6.92
C LEU A 200 -3.15 -20.02 -7.94
N ALA A 201 -3.05 -21.11 -8.70
CA ALA A 201 -2.04 -21.20 -9.76
C ALA A 201 -2.55 -20.61 -11.09
N THR A 202 -3.66 -21.14 -11.62
CA THR A 202 -4.17 -20.78 -12.95
C THR A 202 -5.07 -19.55 -12.93
N GLY A 203 -5.95 -19.43 -11.94
CA GLY A 203 -6.90 -18.31 -11.83
C GLY A 203 -6.23 -16.95 -11.85
N ILE A 204 -5.12 -16.79 -11.11
CA ILE A 204 -4.33 -15.55 -11.09
C ILE A 204 -3.80 -15.21 -12.49
N THR A 205 -3.17 -16.17 -13.18
CA THR A 205 -2.59 -15.90 -14.50
C THR A 205 -3.63 -15.70 -15.59
N ARG A 206 -4.83 -16.28 -15.45
CA ARG A 206 -5.95 -16.06 -16.39
C ARG A 206 -6.41 -14.61 -16.43
N SER A 207 -6.29 -13.89 -15.31
CA SER A 207 -6.62 -12.46 -15.24
C SER A 207 -5.51 -11.54 -15.79
N LEU A 208 -4.35 -12.09 -16.18
CA LEU A 208 -3.16 -11.33 -16.58
C LEU A 208 -2.75 -11.64 -18.03
N VAL A 209 -3.31 -10.90 -19.00
CA VAL A 209 -2.78 -10.76 -20.39
C VAL A 209 -2.45 -12.10 -21.05
N ALA A 210 -3.43 -13.00 -21.19
CA ALA A 210 -3.28 -14.35 -21.76
C ALA A 210 -2.10 -15.19 -21.19
N SER A 211 -1.68 -14.93 -19.96
CA SER A 211 -0.55 -15.63 -19.34
C SER A 211 -0.92 -17.06 -18.97
N LYS A 212 -0.05 -18.00 -19.36
CA LYS A 212 -0.17 -19.42 -18.99
C LYS A 212 0.75 -19.72 -17.83
N ALA A 213 0.21 -20.12 -16.67
CA ALA A 213 0.97 -20.37 -15.43
C ALA A 213 2.22 -21.25 -15.61
N ARG A 214 2.17 -22.25 -16.49
CA ARG A 214 3.29 -23.16 -16.77
C ARG A 214 4.43 -22.55 -17.59
N LYS A 215 4.21 -21.42 -18.24
CA LYS A 215 5.20 -20.74 -19.10
C LYS A 215 5.59 -19.36 -18.58
N ALA A 216 4.68 -18.67 -17.91
CA ALA A 216 4.88 -17.30 -17.46
C ALA A 216 5.97 -17.23 -16.37
N SER A 217 6.81 -16.20 -16.45
CA SER A 217 7.86 -15.93 -15.44
C SER A 217 7.24 -15.71 -14.06
N ALA A 218 7.76 -16.40 -13.04
CA ALA A 218 7.31 -16.22 -11.67
C ALA A 218 7.63 -14.82 -11.13
N ARG A 219 8.72 -14.19 -11.60
CA ARG A 219 9.02 -12.79 -11.30
C ARG A 219 7.93 -11.87 -11.82
N THR A 220 7.58 -11.98 -13.11
CA THR A 220 6.58 -11.10 -13.73
C THR A 220 5.20 -11.27 -13.07
N ILE A 221 4.72 -12.51 -12.93
CA ILE A 221 3.42 -12.76 -12.31
C ILE A 221 3.42 -12.35 -10.84
N GLY A 222 4.48 -12.69 -10.11
CA GLY A 222 4.63 -12.40 -8.69
C GLY A 222 4.67 -10.91 -8.38
N ASP A 223 5.48 -10.13 -9.11
CA ASP A 223 5.61 -8.69 -8.92
C ASP A 223 4.27 -7.98 -9.17
N ILE A 224 3.56 -8.33 -10.26
CA ILE A 224 2.23 -7.77 -10.55
C ILE A 224 1.18 -8.18 -9.53
N PHE A 225 1.15 -9.46 -9.15
CA PHE A 225 0.20 -9.95 -8.14
C PHE A 225 0.38 -9.22 -6.81
N VAL A 226 1.63 -9.02 -6.37
CA VAL A 226 1.93 -8.24 -5.18
C VAL A 226 1.42 -6.81 -5.29
N GLN A 227 1.54 -6.15 -6.43
CA GLN A 227 0.98 -4.79 -6.60
C GLN A 227 -0.54 -4.76 -6.47
N LEU A 228 -1.24 -5.76 -7.02
CA LEU A 228 -2.69 -5.89 -6.86
C LEU A 228 -3.06 -6.07 -5.38
N VAL A 229 -2.37 -6.97 -4.67
CA VAL A 229 -2.58 -7.19 -3.23
C VAL A 229 -2.29 -5.94 -2.39
N LEU A 230 -1.17 -5.25 -2.63
CA LEU A 230 -0.82 -4.03 -1.91
C LEU A 230 -1.82 -2.89 -2.17
N THR A 231 -2.42 -2.85 -3.37
CA THR A 231 -3.48 -1.89 -3.69
C THR A 231 -4.76 -2.22 -2.91
N ILE A 232 -5.11 -3.51 -2.77
CA ILE A 232 -6.21 -3.95 -1.89
C ILE A 232 -5.93 -3.48 -0.45
N LEU A 233 -4.72 -3.71 0.05
CA LEU A 233 -4.36 -3.40 1.44
C LEU A 233 -4.16 -1.90 1.73
N ASN A 234 -4.26 -1.02 0.72
CA ASN A 234 -4.05 0.41 0.88
C ASN A 234 -5.40 1.15 1.01
N PRO A 235 -5.83 1.53 2.23
CA PRO A 235 -7.12 2.20 2.45
C PRO A 235 -7.22 3.59 1.80
N ILE A 236 -6.10 4.18 1.36
CA ILE A 236 -6.03 5.48 0.69
C ILE A 236 -6.15 5.35 -0.84
N ALA A 237 -5.89 4.16 -1.40
CA ALA A 237 -5.89 3.95 -2.86
C ALA A 237 -7.30 4.05 -3.50
N GLY A 238 -8.37 3.97 -2.70
CA GLY A 238 -9.76 4.19 -3.13
C GLY A 238 -10.41 3.02 -3.86
N SER A 239 -9.70 2.34 -4.77
CA SER A 239 -10.15 1.09 -5.42
C SER A 239 -8.97 0.33 -6.03
N THR A 240 -9.10 -0.99 -6.16
CA THR A 240 -8.08 -1.88 -6.71
C THR A 240 -7.96 -1.76 -8.22
N ASP A 241 -9.04 -1.36 -8.89
CA ASP A 241 -9.14 -1.24 -10.33
C ASP A 241 -10.22 -0.25 -10.76
N ARG A 242 -10.04 0.31 -11.96
CA ARG A 242 -10.94 1.28 -12.56
C ARG A 242 -11.26 0.87 -13.99
N VAL A 243 -12.38 1.36 -14.48
CA VAL A 243 -12.84 1.24 -15.87
C VAL A 243 -13.23 2.63 -16.39
N LEU A 244 -13.47 2.74 -17.69
CA LEU A 244 -13.95 3.99 -18.29
C LEU A 244 -15.48 4.09 -18.16
N ASP A 245 -15.97 5.30 -17.90
CA ASP A 245 -17.41 5.64 -17.88
C ASP A 245 -17.99 5.95 -19.27
N GLY A 246 -17.35 5.46 -20.33
CA GLY A 246 -17.83 5.55 -21.69
C GLY A 246 -16.98 4.73 -22.67
N PRO A 247 -17.37 4.71 -23.96
CA PRO A 247 -16.58 4.08 -25.01
C PRO A 247 -15.15 4.60 -25.07
N THR A 248 -14.16 3.70 -25.23
CA THR A 248 -12.74 4.05 -25.09
C THR A 248 -12.31 5.23 -25.96
N ASN A 249 -12.72 5.28 -27.23
CA ASN A 249 -12.39 6.41 -28.08
C ASN A 249 -13.09 7.70 -27.69
N LEU A 250 -14.35 7.63 -27.27
CA LEU A 250 -15.14 8.82 -26.95
C LEU A 250 -14.58 9.56 -25.73
N VAL A 251 -14.19 8.83 -24.68
CA VAL A 251 -13.76 9.43 -23.39
C VAL A 251 -12.24 9.48 -23.20
N TRP A 252 -11.45 8.82 -24.04
CA TRP A 252 -9.99 8.80 -23.91
C TRP A 252 -9.23 9.06 -25.22
N ILE A 253 -9.36 8.20 -26.24
CA ILE A 253 -8.45 8.24 -27.39
C ILE A 253 -8.71 9.44 -28.30
N ASP A 254 -9.95 9.75 -28.64
CA ASP A 254 -10.28 10.88 -29.51
C ASP A 254 -9.97 12.23 -28.85
N PRO A 255 -10.30 12.48 -27.56
CA PRO A 255 -9.86 13.68 -26.86
C PRO A 255 -8.33 13.82 -26.84
N TRP A 256 -7.61 12.71 -26.67
CA TRP A 256 -6.15 12.71 -26.70
C TRP A 256 -5.61 13.03 -28.09
N LEU A 257 -6.16 12.43 -29.15
CA LEU A 257 -5.78 12.74 -30.52
C LEU A 257 -6.02 14.23 -30.84
N ALA A 258 -7.20 14.75 -30.49
CA ALA A 258 -7.55 16.16 -30.68
C ALA A 258 -6.59 17.08 -29.92
N TYR A 259 -6.22 16.73 -28.68
CA TYR A 259 -5.21 17.46 -27.92
C TYR A 259 -3.86 17.49 -28.66
N LEU A 260 -3.37 16.35 -29.13
CA LEU A 260 -2.10 16.26 -29.85
C LEU A 260 -2.11 17.06 -31.16
N GLU A 261 -3.16 16.94 -31.96
CA GLU A 261 -3.31 17.69 -33.22
C GLU A 261 -3.41 19.20 -32.96
N SER A 262 -4.13 19.63 -31.92
CA SER A 262 -4.20 21.05 -31.52
C SER A 262 -2.85 21.64 -31.12
N ARG A 263 -1.90 20.79 -30.71
CA ARG A 263 -0.52 21.15 -30.34
C ARG A 263 0.45 21.05 -31.53
N GLY A 264 -0.04 20.65 -32.70
CA GLY A 264 0.73 20.59 -33.95
C GLY A 264 1.32 19.22 -34.29
N VAL A 265 0.96 18.15 -33.57
CA VAL A 265 1.33 16.79 -33.97
C VAL A 265 0.60 16.43 -35.27
N ARG A 266 1.34 15.93 -36.26
CA ARG A 266 0.77 15.51 -37.54
C ARG A 266 0.57 14.00 -37.59
N TYR A 267 -0.69 13.56 -37.63
CA TYR A 267 -1.02 12.16 -37.87
C TYR A 267 -1.12 11.86 -39.37
N VAL A 268 -0.35 10.87 -39.82
CA VAL A 268 -0.44 10.32 -41.17
C VAL A 268 -1.15 8.97 -41.04
N LYS A 269 -2.47 9.00 -41.21
CA LYS A 269 -3.35 7.82 -41.11
C LYS A 269 -3.26 6.93 -42.34
N ASN A 270 -3.70 5.68 -42.21
CA ASN A 270 -3.64 4.65 -43.23
C ASN A 270 -2.23 4.42 -43.79
N ALA A 271 -1.19 4.68 -43.00
CA ALA A 271 0.22 4.64 -43.38
C ALA A 271 0.95 3.50 -42.67
N ARG A 272 0.89 2.30 -43.26
CA ARG A 272 1.57 1.12 -42.72
C ARG A 272 3.07 1.19 -43.03
N VAL A 273 3.92 1.15 -42.01
CA VAL A 273 5.37 1.11 -42.18
C VAL A 273 5.79 -0.21 -42.84
N GLU A 274 6.61 -0.14 -43.89
CA GLU A 274 7.12 -1.30 -44.63
C GLU A 274 8.65 -1.45 -44.51
N GLU A 275 9.38 -0.37 -44.26
CA GLU A 275 10.84 -0.39 -44.28
C GLU A 275 11.43 0.75 -43.44
N ILE A 276 12.47 0.44 -42.66
CA ILE A 276 13.28 1.42 -41.92
C ILE A 276 14.64 1.50 -42.60
N LEU A 277 14.97 2.66 -43.20
CA LEU A 277 16.19 2.85 -43.97
C LEU A 277 17.37 3.20 -43.07
N TYR A 278 18.44 2.43 -43.17
CA TYR A 278 19.64 2.59 -42.37
C TYR A 278 20.90 2.72 -43.24
N GLU A 279 21.58 3.84 -43.10
CA GLU A 279 22.81 4.16 -43.82
C GLU A 279 23.79 4.91 -42.93
N SER A 280 25.09 4.63 -43.07
CA SER A 280 26.17 5.38 -42.40
C SER A 280 25.99 5.55 -40.88
N GLY A 281 25.46 4.55 -40.18
CA GLY A 281 25.32 4.58 -38.73
C GLY A 281 24.03 5.21 -38.20
N ARG A 282 23.08 5.61 -39.06
CA ARG A 282 21.85 6.31 -38.67
C ARG A 282 20.65 5.90 -39.51
N ILE A 283 19.44 6.16 -38.99
CA ILE A 283 18.20 6.06 -39.76
C ILE A 283 18.07 7.29 -40.66
N THR A 284 17.87 7.08 -41.96
CA THR A 284 17.77 8.16 -42.97
C THR A 284 16.33 8.44 -43.40
N GLY A 285 15.42 7.49 -43.20
CA GLY A 285 14.01 7.61 -43.56
C GLY A 285 13.23 6.35 -43.25
N VAL A 286 11.91 6.44 -43.36
CA VAL A 286 10.98 5.33 -43.25
C VAL A 286 10.09 5.28 -44.47
N VAL A 287 9.94 4.10 -45.06
CA VAL A 287 8.97 3.86 -46.13
C VAL A 287 7.67 3.35 -45.53
N ALA A 288 6.57 4.01 -45.84
CA ALA A 288 5.23 3.58 -45.47
C ALA A 288 4.35 3.43 -46.70
N ARG A 289 3.37 2.53 -46.66
CA ARG A 289 2.31 2.43 -47.66
C ARG A 289 1.08 3.18 -47.19
N GLN A 290 0.70 4.21 -47.94
CA GLN A 290 -0.49 5.01 -47.69
C GLN A 290 -1.42 4.99 -48.90
N HIS A 291 -2.69 4.60 -48.70
CA HIS A 291 -3.70 4.47 -49.77
C HIS A 291 -3.19 3.69 -51.00
N GLY A 292 -2.45 2.59 -50.75
CA GLY A 292 -1.87 1.74 -51.79
C GLY A 292 -0.54 2.24 -52.38
N GLN A 293 -0.12 3.48 -52.12
CA GLN A 293 1.12 4.08 -52.64
C GLN A 293 2.25 4.05 -51.59
N ARG A 294 3.49 3.82 -52.01
CA ARG A 294 4.66 3.95 -51.11
C ARG A 294 5.03 5.43 -50.98
N ILE A 295 5.11 5.91 -49.74
CA ILE A 295 5.57 7.25 -49.37
C ILE A 295 6.87 7.15 -48.55
N MET A 296 7.73 8.14 -48.70
CA MET A 296 8.97 8.25 -47.91
C MET A 296 8.81 9.36 -46.88
N VAL A 297 9.10 9.06 -45.61
CA VAL A 297 9.01 10.01 -44.50
C VAL A 297 10.38 10.18 -43.85
N HIS A 298 10.84 11.43 -43.79
CA HIS A 298 12.11 11.81 -43.19
C HIS A 298 11.91 12.61 -41.91
N GLY A 299 12.72 12.31 -40.90
CA GLY A 299 12.94 13.11 -39.69
C GLY A 299 14.36 12.97 -39.16
N ASP A 300 14.67 13.75 -38.13
CA ASP A 300 15.98 13.77 -37.48
C ASP A 300 16.15 12.56 -36.53
N HIS A 301 15.07 12.18 -35.85
CA HIS A 301 14.98 11.07 -34.92
C HIS A 301 13.70 10.24 -35.15
N TYR A 302 13.75 8.97 -34.72
CA TYR A 302 12.68 7.99 -34.93
C TYR A 302 12.37 7.26 -33.63
N VAL A 303 11.09 7.14 -33.29
CA VAL A 303 10.60 6.37 -32.16
C VAL A 303 9.77 5.20 -32.70
N ALA A 304 10.29 3.98 -32.56
CA ALA A 304 9.60 2.76 -32.94
C ALA A 304 8.59 2.36 -31.86
N ALA A 305 7.33 2.75 -32.06
CA ALA A 305 6.22 2.45 -31.16
C ALA A 305 5.24 1.41 -31.74
N LEU A 306 5.74 0.59 -32.66
CA LEU A 306 5.02 -0.53 -33.27
C LEU A 306 4.98 -1.72 -32.31
N PRO A 307 3.94 -2.57 -32.35
CA PRO A 307 3.91 -3.81 -31.60
C PRO A 307 4.93 -4.82 -32.15
N LEU A 308 5.22 -5.88 -31.40
CA LEU A 308 6.34 -6.80 -31.68
C LEU A 308 6.22 -7.48 -33.05
N GLU A 309 5.01 -7.93 -33.38
CA GLU A 309 4.63 -8.57 -34.64
C GLU A 309 4.89 -7.69 -35.87
N ASP A 310 4.85 -6.36 -35.70
CA ASP A 310 5.07 -5.39 -36.76
C ASP A 310 6.52 -4.91 -36.83
N ILE A 311 7.19 -4.70 -35.69
CA ILE A 311 8.59 -4.23 -35.70
C ILE A 311 9.59 -5.34 -36.03
N ALA A 312 9.36 -6.58 -35.58
CA ALA A 312 10.33 -7.66 -35.75
C ALA A 312 10.64 -7.96 -37.24
N PRO A 313 9.65 -7.96 -38.16
CA PRO A 313 9.92 -8.06 -39.60
C PRO A 313 10.67 -6.87 -40.20
N LEU A 314 10.57 -5.68 -39.58
CA LEU A 314 11.22 -4.45 -40.07
C LEU A 314 12.68 -4.32 -39.64
N VAL A 315 13.12 -5.10 -38.65
CA VAL A 315 14.54 -5.18 -38.27
C VAL A 315 15.29 -5.89 -39.41
N SER A 316 16.03 -5.14 -40.22
CA SER A 316 16.93 -5.71 -41.22
C SER A 316 18.22 -6.24 -40.59
N ASP A 317 18.96 -7.09 -41.31
CA ASP A 317 20.26 -7.60 -40.82
C ASP A 317 21.27 -6.47 -40.60
N ARG A 318 21.14 -5.35 -41.33
CA ARG A 318 21.97 -4.16 -41.13
C ARG A 318 21.63 -3.44 -39.82
N LEU A 319 20.35 -3.35 -39.46
CA LEU A 319 19.91 -2.81 -38.17
C LEU A 319 20.37 -3.70 -37.01
N ALA A 320 20.17 -5.01 -37.13
CA ALA A 320 20.63 -5.99 -36.15
C ALA A 320 22.15 -6.00 -35.99
N ALA A 321 22.92 -5.77 -37.07
CA ALA A 321 24.37 -5.65 -36.97
C ALA A 321 24.81 -4.34 -36.29
N ALA A 322 24.03 -3.27 -36.43
CA ALA A 322 24.31 -1.97 -35.81
C ALA A 322 23.97 -1.95 -34.32
N ASP A 323 22.88 -2.61 -33.93
CA ASP A 323 22.52 -2.88 -32.55
C ASP A 323 22.05 -4.35 -32.42
N PRO A 324 22.91 -5.25 -31.88
CA PRO A 324 22.60 -6.66 -31.71
C PRO A 324 21.33 -6.92 -30.89
N THR A 325 20.92 -5.99 -30.01
CA THR A 325 19.70 -6.17 -29.20
C THR A 325 18.44 -6.14 -30.06
N LEU A 326 18.46 -5.53 -31.25
CA LEU A 326 17.34 -5.54 -32.18
C LEU A 326 17.07 -6.93 -32.77
N ALA A 327 18.09 -7.78 -32.86
CA ALA A 327 17.91 -9.17 -33.27
C ALA A 327 17.04 -9.96 -32.28
N ASN A 328 17.07 -9.59 -30.99
CA ASN A 328 16.27 -10.24 -29.95
C ASN A 328 14.77 -10.04 -30.16
N LEU A 329 14.33 -8.99 -30.87
CA LEU A 329 12.92 -8.81 -31.20
C LEU A 329 12.38 -9.97 -32.04
N ARG A 330 13.19 -10.51 -32.96
CA ARG A 330 12.84 -11.72 -33.72
C ARG A 330 12.75 -12.95 -32.82
N ALA A 331 13.61 -13.04 -31.80
CA ALA A 331 13.61 -14.14 -30.82
C ALA A 331 12.46 -14.06 -29.81
N LEU A 332 11.90 -12.86 -29.58
CA LEU A 332 10.72 -12.65 -28.73
C LEU A 332 9.41 -12.97 -29.46
N ALA A 333 9.35 -12.85 -30.78
CA ALA A 333 8.14 -13.02 -31.58
C ALA A 333 7.38 -14.35 -31.36
N PRO A 334 8.02 -15.50 -31.07
CA PRO A 334 7.32 -16.73 -30.71
C PRO A 334 6.53 -16.68 -29.40
N ASN A 335 6.73 -15.67 -28.55
CA ASN A 335 6.06 -15.51 -27.24
C ASN A 335 4.77 -14.68 -27.32
N LEU A 336 4.23 -14.52 -28.52
CA LEU A 336 2.95 -13.88 -28.76
C LEU A 336 1.80 -14.87 -28.47
N GLU A 337 0.84 -14.45 -27.64
CA GLU A 337 -0.39 -15.20 -27.33
C GLU A 337 -1.62 -14.36 -27.71
N TRP A 338 -2.79 -15.00 -27.78
CA TRP A 338 -4.02 -14.34 -28.21
C TRP A 338 -4.91 -14.07 -27.01
N MET A 339 -5.33 -12.81 -26.89
CA MET A 339 -6.37 -12.36 -25.97
C MET A 339 -7.25 -11.41 -26.75
N ASN A 340 -8.50 -11.75 -26.98
CA ASN A 340 -9.38 -10.95 -27.83
C ASN A 340 -10.81 -10.97 -27.32
N GLY A 341 -11.51 -9.88 -27.59
CA GLY A 341 -12.82 -9.58 -27.03
C GLY A 341 -13.97 -9.94 -27.96
N VAL A 342 -15.06 -10.40 -27.35
CA VAL A 342 -16.40 -10.44 -27.92
C VAL A 342 -17.28 -9.49 -27.10
N GLN A 343 -17.94 -8.56 -27.79
CA GLN A 343 -18.99 -7.72 -27.23
C GLN A 343 -20.34 -8.34 -27.55
N PHE A 344 -21.16 -8.59 -26.53
CA PHE A 344 -22.56 -9.00 -26.70
C PHE A 344 -23.47 -7.81 -26.36
N TYR A 345 -24.32 -7.42 -27.31
CA TYR A 345 -25.33 -6.39 -27.15
C TYR A 345 -26.65 -7.07 -26.82
N LEU A 346 -27.33 -6.58 -25.79
CA LEU A 346 -28.45 -7.29 -25.17
C LEU A 346 -29.70 -6.43 -25.08
N HIS A 347 -30.87 -7.04 -25.27
CA HIS A 347 -32.20 -6.45 -25.06
C HIS A 347 -32.51 -6.20 -23.58
N ARG A 348 -31.73 -6.81 -22.68
CA ARG A 348 -31.88 -6.70 -21.23
C ARG A 348 -30.51 -6.55 -20.58
N ALA A 349 -30.41 -5.68 -19.58
CA ALA A 349 -29.19 -5.57 -18.77
C ALA A 349 -28.96 -6.87 -17.96
N VAL A 350 -27.70 -7.32 -17.89
CA VAL A 350 -27.32 -8.50 -17.10
C VAL A 350 -27.15 -8.07 -15.64
N PRO A 351 -27.83 -8.73 -14.69
CA PRO A 351 -27.51 -8.56 -13.28
C PRO A 351 -26.17 -9.22 -12.99
N SER A 352 -25.10 -8.43 -12.84
CA SER A 352 -23.75 -8.90 -12.49
C SER A 352 -23.16 -8.02 -11.39
N ALA A 353 -22.04 -8.44 -10.79
CA ALA A 353 -21.29 -7.58 -9.91
C ALA A 353 -20.90 -6.25 -10.58
N HIS A 354 -20.76 -5.21 -9.75
CA HIS A 354 -20.21 -3.91 -10.15
C HIS A 354 -18.68 -3.98 -10.24
N GLY A 355 -18.21 -4.74 -11.22
CA GLY A 355 -16.81 -4.94 -11.60
C GLY A 355 -16.66 -6.12 -12.53
N HIS A 356 -15.46 -6.70 -12.56
CA HIS A 356 -15.10 -7.80 -13.44
C HIS A 356 -15.66 -9.15 -12.92
N VAL A 357 -15.94 -10.06 -13.84
CA VAL A 357 -16.37 -11.43 -13.57
C VAL A 357 -15.32 -12.40 -14.14
N ILE A 358 -14.82 -13.31 -13.30
CA ILE A 358 -13.88 -14.36 -13.67
C ILE A 358 -14.65 -15.69 -13.78
N HIS A 359 -14.80 -16.18 -15.01
CA HIS A 359 -15.49 -17.44 -15.29
C HIS A 359 -14.51 -18.62 -15.17
N ILE A 360 -14.23 -19.04 -13.94
CA ILE A 360 -13.06 -19.87 -13.63
C ILE A 360 -13.10 -21.28 -14.28
N ASP A 361 -14.28 -21.81 -14.59
CA ASP A 361 -14.43 -23.13 -15.22
C ASP A 361 -14.48 -23.11 -16.74
N THR A 362 -14.54 -21.93 -17.34
CA THR A 362 -14.63 -21.83 -18.80
C THR A 362 -13.38 -22.34 -19.49
N GLU A 363 -13.61 -23.12 -20.54
CA GLU A 363 -12.60 -23.82 -21.31
C GLU A 363 -11.66 -22.83 -22.01
N TRP A 364 -12.20 -21.71 -22.50
CA TRP A 364 -11.44 -20.66 -23.19
C TRP A 364 -10.97 -19.51 -22.29
N ALA A 365 -11.02 -19.71 -20.96
CA ALA A 365 -10.59 -18.76 -19.95
C ALA A 365 -11.26 -17.37 -20.13
N LEU A 366 -12.59 -17.37 -20.07
CA LEU A 366 -13.41 -16.18 -20.24
C LEU A 366 -13.36 -15.29 -18.99
N THR A 367 -13.28 -13.99 -19.23
CA THR A 367 -13.55 -12.95 -18.22
C THR A 367 -14.50 -11.94 -18.83
N SER A 368 -15.35 -11.32 -18.02
CA SER A 368 -16.34 -10.37 -18.55
C SER A 368 -16.58 -9.17 -17.65
N ILE A 369 -17.23 -8.15 -18.22
CA ILE A 369 -17.75 -6.99 -17.50
C ILE A 369 -18.99 -6.46 -18.22
N SER A 370 -20.04 -6.19 -17.45
CA SER A 370 -21.22 -5.47 -17.94
C SER A 370 -20.88 -3.97 -17.97
N GLN A 371 -20.77 -3.37 -19.15
CA GLN A 371 -20.19 -2.02 -19.30
C GLN A 371 -21.17 -0.88 -19.00
N LEU A 372 -22.44 -1.02 -19.42
CA LEU A 372 -23.41 0.08 -19.30
C LEU A 372 -23.67 0.53 -17.86
N GLN A 373 -23.40 -0.32 -16.86
CA GLN A 373 -23.53 0.08 -15.45
C GLN A 373 -22.52 1.17 -15.04
N PHE A 374 -21.42 1.32 -15.77
CA PHE A 374 -20.37 2.31 -15.51
C PHE A 374 -20.54 3.57 -16.35
N TRP A 375 -21.20 3.47 -17.50
CA TRP A 375 -21.24 4.53 -18.48
C TRP A 375 -22.15 5.69 -18.03
N ARG A 376 -21.63 6.92 -18.13
CA ARG A 376 -22.31 8.15 -17.70
C ARG A 376 -22.39 9.13 -18.86
N ASP A 377 -23.54 9.78 -19.01
CA ASP A 377 -23.74 10.88 -19.97
C ASP A 377 -23.38 10.54 -21.43
N VAL A 378 -23.45 9.25 -21.80
CA VAL A 378 -23.22 8.80 -23.18
C VAL A 378 -24.35 9.34 -24.07
N PRO A 379 -24.03 9.97 -25.22
CA PRO A 379 -25.04 10.54 -26.11
C PRO A 379 -26.13 9.52 -26.47
N SER A 380 -27.40 9.90 -26.31
CA SER A 380 -28.54 9.03 -26.64
C SER A 380 -28.52 8.55 -28.09
N GLU A 381 -27.85 9.29 -28.96
CA GLU A 381 -27.62 8.98 -30.36
C GLU A 381 -26.68 7.79 -30.57
N LEU A 382 -25.85 7.40 -29.59
CA LEU A 382 -25.04 6.18 -29.67
C LEU A 382 -25.91 4.91 -29.70
N PHE A 383 -27.10 5.01 -29.12
CA PHE A 383 -28.14 3.98 -29.08
C PHE A 383 -29.34 4.36 -29.94
N ARG A 384 -29.24 5.39 -30.79
CA ARG A 384 -30.33 5.73 -31.71
C ARG A 384 -30.56 4.51 -32.61
N ASP A 385 -31.81 4.08 -32.66
CA ASP A 385 -32.29 2.95 -33.44
C ASP A 385 -31.83 1.56 -32.94
N SER A 386 -31.33 1.43 -31.70
CA SER A 386 -31.02 0.12 -31.10
C SER A 386 -31.87 -0.17 -29.85
N ASP A 387 -32.46 -1.37 -29.80
CA ASP A 387 -33.18 -1.91 -28.63
C ASP A 387 -32.15 -2.49 -27.62
N VAL A 388 -30.98 -1.84 -27.49
CA VAL A 388 -29.85 -2.33 -26.71
C VAL A 388 -29.88 -1.71 -25.33
N HIS A 389 -30.07 -2.55 -24.32
CA HIS A 389 -30.16 -2.21 -22.91
C HIS A 389 -29.03 -2.81 -22.06
N GLY A 390 -28.18 -3.65 -22.66
CA GLY A 390 -27.00 -4.25 -22.01
C GLY A 390 -25.82 -4.37 -22.98
N ILE A 391 -24.60 -4.20 -22.46
CA ILE A 391 -23.35 -4.51 -23.17
C ILE A 391 -22.51 -5.39 -22.25
N LEU A 392 -22.35 -6.66 -22.63
CA LEU A 392 -21.47 -7.60 -21.95
C LEU A 392 -20.18 -7.76 -22.76
N SER A 393 -19.10 -7.19 -22.23
CA SER A 393 -17.77 -7.26 -22.84
C SER A 393 -17.02 -8.45 -22.28
N VAL A 394 -16.52 -9.32 -23.15
CA VAL A 394 -15.95 -10.61 -22.75
C VAL A 394 -14.58 -10.79 -23.39
N ASP A 395 -13.56 -11.12 -22.62
CA ASP A 395 -12.22 -11.44 -23.12
C ASP A 395 -12.00 -12.95 -23.15
N LEU A 396 -11.59 -13.46 -24.31
CA LEU A 396 -11.17 -14.84 -24.52
C LEU A 396 -9.64 -14.91 -24.44
N SER A 397 -9.11 -15.64 -23.45
CA SER A 397 -7.68 -15.63 -23.13
C SER A 397 -6.94 -16.93 -23.46
N ASP A 398 -7.64 -18.02 -23.81
CA ASP A 398 -7.00 -19.25 -24.30
C ASP A 398 -7.61 -19.74 -25.62
N TRP A 399 -6.99 -19.34 -26.72
CA TRP A 399 -7.40 -19.72 -28.07
C TRP A 399 -6.94 -21.13 -28.48
N THR A 400 -6.15 -21.79 -27.64
CA THR A 400 -5.54 -23.11 -27.90
C THR A 400 -6.19 -24.24 -27.12
N ALA A 401 -6.90 -23.92 -26.04
CA ALA A 401 -7.64 -24.89 -25.25
C ALA A 401 -8.84 -25.46 -26.04
N PRO A 402 -9.14 -26.77 -25.95
CA PRO A 402 -10.33 -27.35 -26.57
C PRO A 402 -11.59 -26.79 -25.91
N GLY A 403 -12.56 -26.33 -26.72
CA GLY A 403 -13.89 -25.94 -26.25
C GLY A 403 -14.78 -27.17 -26.01
N SER A 404 -16.09 -26.94 -25.80
CA SER A 404 -17.05 -28.01 -25.46
C SER A 404 -17.16 -29.12 -26.51
N ASP A 405 -16.86 -28.83 -27.78
CA ASP A 405 -16.87 -29.80 -28.89
C ASP A 405 -15.49 -30.44 -29.16
N GLY A 406 -14.49 -30.15 -28.33
CA GLY A 406 -13.12 -30.64 -28.44
C GLY A 406 -12.22 -29.85 -29.40
N ARG A 407 -12.71 -28.84 -30.12
CA ARG A 407 -11.90 -27.98 -31.00
C ARG A 407 -11.42 -26.72 -30.26
N PRO A 408 -10.19 -26.25 -30.52
CA PRO A 408 -9.75 -24.96 -30.00
C PRO A 408 -10.37 -23.79 -30.77
N ALA A 409 -10.54 -22.64 -30.13
CA ALA A 409 -11.16 -21.45 -30.73
C ALA A 409 -10.51 -21.05 -32.07
N MET A 410 -9.18 -21.17 -32.20
CA MET A 410 -8.47 -20.85 -33.44
C MET A 410 -8.77 -21.79 -34.63
N ARG A 411 -9.49 -22.90 -34.40
CA ARG A 411 -9.95 -23.84 -35.44
C ARG A 411 -11.47 -23.80 -35.65
N CYS A 412 -12.12 -22.78 -35.10
CA CYS A 412 -13.53 -22.47 -35.32
C CYS A 412 -13.66 -21.34 -36.35
N SER A 413 -14.82 -21.22 -36.98
CA SER A 413 -15.24 -19.99 -37.66
C SER A 413 -15.51 -18.87 -36.65
N ARG A 414 -15.58 -17.62 -37.11
CA ARG A 414 -15.88 -16.46 -36.24
C ARG A 414 -17.21 -16.65 -35.50
N GLU A 415 -18.24 -17.12 -36.22
CA GLU A 415 -19.58 -17.36 -35.69
C GLU A 415 -19.58 -18.53 -34.68
N GLU A 416 -18.79 -19.57 -34.93
CA GLU A 416 -18.61 -20.67 -33.99
C GLU A 416 -17.94 -20.22 -32.68
N VAL A 417 -16.92 -19.35 -32.76
CA VAL A 417 -16.27 -18.78 -31.57
C VAL A 417 -17.27 -17.99 -30.74
N VAL A 418 -18.05 -17.11 -31.37
CA VAL A 418 -19.07 -16.30 -30.68
C VAL A 418 -20.12 -17.18 -30.01
N ARG A 419 -20.64 -18.18 -30.73
CA ARG A 419 -21.65 -19.09 -30.21
C ARG A 419 -21.15 -19.92 -29.04
N GLU A 420 -19.93 -20.46 -29.14
CA GLU A 420 -19.34 -21.24 -28.05
C GLU A 420 -19.02 -20.37 -26.83
N THR A 421 -18.53 -19.14 -27.05
CA THR A 421 -18.34 -18.15 -25.97
C THR A 421 -19.66 -17.88 -25.25
N TRP A 422 -20.74 -17.64 -26.00
CA TRP A 422 -22.07 -17.43 -25.45
C TRP A 422 -22.57 -18.64 -24.64
N ASN A 423 -22.33 -19.86 -25.12
CA ASN A 423 -22.70 -21.09 -24.41
C ASN A 423 -21.91 -21.27 -23.10
N GLN A 424 -20.59 -21.03 -23.12
CA GLN A 424 -19.75 -21.08 -21.92
C GLN A 424 -20.19 -20.03 -20.90
N LEU A 425 -20.53 -18.81 -21.34
CA LEU A 425 -21.07 -17.76 -20.45
C LEU A 425 -22.41 -18.17 -19.83
N LYS A 426 -23.36 -18.68 -20.62
CA LYS A 426 -24.65 -19.17 -20.09
C LYS A 426 -24.44 -20.26 -19.05
N ARG A 427 -23.57 -21.24 -19.32
CA ARG A 427 -23.24 -22.31 -18.37
C ARG A 427 -22.56 -21.78 -17.11
N SER A 428 -21.79 -20.70 -17.24
CA SER A 428 -21.08 -20.10 -16.12
C SER A 428 -21.95 -19.16 -15.28
N LEU A 429 -22.95 -18.49 -15.86
CA LEU A 429 -23.75 -17.47 -15.18
C LEU A 429 -25.13 -17.97 -14.76
N ASN A 430 -25.68 -18.97 -15.45
CA ASN A 430 -26.96 -19.56 -15.07
C ASN A 430 -26.72 -20.68 -14.05
N ASP A 431 -27.48 -20.70 -12.96
CA ASP A 431 -27.42 -21.75 -11.94
C ASP A 431 -28.75 -22.52 -11.83
N ALA A 432 -28.87 -23.43 -10.86
CA ALA A 432 -30.03 -24.30 -10.69
C ALA A 432 -31.34 -23.58 -10.28
N GLY A 433 -31.31 -22.26 -10.04
CA GLY A 433 -32.44 -21.45 -9.62
C GLY A 433 -32.68 -20.16 -10.42
N ASP A 434 -31.65 -19.57 -11.03
CA ASP A 434 -31.72 -18.29 -11.76
C ASP A 434 -31.16 -18.37 -13.19
N GLU A 435 -32.01 -18.03 -14.17
CA GLU A 435 -31.63 -17.90 -15.59
C GLU A 435 -31.19 -16.46 -15.89
N VAL A 436 -29.90 -16.20 -15.67
CA VAL A 436 -29.28 -14.88 -15.83
C VAL A 436 -29.21 -14.45 -17.30
N LEU A 437 -28.72 -15.33 -18.18
CA LEU A 437 -28.59 -15.12 -19.63
C LEU A 437 -29.50 -16.04 -20.43
N ARG A 438 -30.29 -15.48 -21.34
CA ARG A 438 -31.17 -16.20 -22.28
C ARG A 438 -30.83 -15.88 -23.72
N ASP A 439 -31.08 -16.82 -24.64
CA ASP A 439 -30.84 -16.57 -26.06
C ASP A 439 -31.72 -15.44 -26.64
N GLU A 440 -32.90 -15.22 -26.06
CA GLU A 440 -33.77 -14.08 -26.38
C GLU A 440 -33.23 -12.73 -25.91
N ASP A 441 -32.30 -12.70 -24.95
CA ASP A 441 -31.66 -11.45 -24.51
C ASP A 441 -30.63 -10.96 -25.54
N LEU A 442 -30.11 -11.83 -26.42
CA LEU A 442 -29.06 -11.49 -27.37
C LEU A 442 -29.62 -10.70 -28.56
N HIS A 443 -29.30 -9.40 -28.63
CA HIS A 443 -29.65 -8.53 -29.76
C HIS A 443 -28.67 -8.73 -30.93
N SER A 444 -27.37 -8.57 -30.66
CA SER A 444 -26.30 -8.72 -31.64
C SER A 444 -24.96 -8.92 -30.95
N TRP A 445 -23.90 -9.14 -31.73
CA TRP A 445 -22.56 -9.34 -31.19
C TRP A 445 -21.50 -8.70 -32.10
N PHE A 446 -20.33 -8.46 -31.53
CA PHE A 446 -19.14 -8.06 -32.24
C PHE A 446 -17.93 -8.86 -31.75
N LEU A 447 -17.29 -9.58 -32.66
CA LEU A 447 -15.96 -10.16 -32.44
C LEU A 447 -14.94 -9.27 -33.13
N SER A 448 -13.84 -8.94 -32.44
CA SER A 448 -12.74 -8.13 -32.96
C SER A 448 -12.46 -8.38 -34.45
N ALA A 449 -12.40 -7.30 -35.24
CA ALA A 449 -12.16 -7.37 -36.69
C ALA A 449 -10.80 -7.99 -37.03
N ASN A 450 -9.87 -7.99 -36.09
CA ASN A 450 -8.51 -8.54 -36.23
C ASN A 450 -8.45 -10.07 -36.16
N ILE A 451 -9.56 -10.74 -35.82
CA ILE A 451 -9.70 -12.19 -35.90
C ILE A 451 -10.27 -12.55 -37.27
N GLU A 452 -9.43 -13.00 -38.18
CA GLU A 452 -9.84 -13.25 -39.56
C GLU A 452 -9.66 -14.71 -39.94
N ASN A 453 -10.32 -15.16 -41.01
CA ASN A 453 -9.99 -16.45 -41.60
C ASN A 453 -8.54 -16.41 -42.11
N ASP A 454 -7.74 -17.42 -41.75
CA ASP A 454 -6.36 -17.51 -42.18
C ASP A 454 -6.30 -17.91 -43.67
N PRO A 455 -5.89 -17.02 -44.59
CA PRO A 455 -5.83 -17.36 -46.01
C PRO A 455 -4.73 -18.38 -46.32
N ALA A 456 -3.75 -18.57 -45.43
CA ALA A 456 -2.68 -19.54 -45.59
C ALA A 456 -3.02 -20.91 -44.98
N ARG A 457 -3.99 -20.98 -44.06
CA ARG A 457 -4.40 -22.21 -43.37
C ARG A 457 -5.93 -22.34 -43.36
N PRO A 458 -6.54 -22.97 -44.39
CA PRO A 458 -7.98 -23.18 -44.44
C PRO A 458 -8.52 -23.87 -43.17
N GLY A 459 -9.60 -23.33 -42.61
CA GLY A 459 -10.20 -23.83 -41.36
C GLY A 459 -9.50 -23.37 -40.08
N TRP A 460 -8.57 -22.42 -40.18
CA TRP A 460 -7.96 -21.74 -39.04
C TRP A 460 -8.28 -20.25 -39.07
N LEU A 461 -8.33 -19.64 -37.90
CA LEU A 461 -8.33 -18.19 -37.73
C LEU A 461 -6.88 -17.69 -37.65
N ARG A 462 -6.69 -16.40 -37.95
CA ARG A 462 -5.48 -15.61 -37.70
C ARG A 462 -5.82 -14.40 -36.84
N ASN A 463 -4.89 -13.96 -36.03
CA ASN A 463 -4.97 -12.72 -35.25
C ASN A 463 -3.87 -11.77 -35.71
N SER A 464 -4.26 -10.56 -36.13
CA SER A 464 -3.33 -9.49 -36.53
C SER A 464 -2.83 -8.64 -35.36
N GLU A 465 -3.42 -8.77 -34.17
CA GLU A 465 -3.08 -7.98 -32.98
C GLU A 465 -2.83 -8.87 -31.73
N PRO A 466 -1.89 -9.84 -31.77
CA PRO A 466 -1.57 -10.66 -30.60
C PRO A 466 -0.86 -9.87 -29.49
N LEU A 467 -0.77 -10.42 -28.28
CA LEU A 467 -0.09 -9.78 -27.14
C LEU A 467 1.23 -10.48 -26.80
N LEU A 468 2.25 -9.70 -26.45
CA LEU A 468 3.49 -10.24 -25.92
C LEU A 468 3.27 -10.75 -24.50
N VAL A 469 3.55 -12.02 -24.26
CA VAL A 469 3.52 -12.63 -22.93
C VAL A 469 4.93 -12.88 -22.44
N ASN A 470 5.23 -12.45 -21.21
CA ASN A 470 6.53 -12.63 -20.59
C ASN A 470 6.67 -14.05 -20.04
N GLN A 471 7.39 -14.88 -20.79
CA GLN A 471 7.71 -16.25 -20.41
C GLN A 471 9.03 -16.29 -19.64
N VAL A 472 9.30 -17.44 -19.03
CA VAL A 472 10.59 -17.76 -18.40
C VAL A 472 11.76 -17.40 -19.33
N GLU A 473 12.79 -16.75 -18.78
CA GLU A 473 14.02 -16.31 -19.47
C GLU A 473 13.83 -15.31 -20.63
N THR A 474 12.65 -14.69 -20.77
CA THR A 474 12.42 -13.70 -21.85
C THR A 474 12.88 -12.28 -21.52
N TRP A 475 13.06 -11.93 -20.25
CA TRP A 475 13.54 -10.59 -19.85
C TRP A 475 14.90 -10.21 -20.46
N ALA A 476 15.81 -11.18 -20.57
CA ALA A 476 17.13 -10.98 -21.15
C ALA A 476 17.07 -10.58 -22.64
N LEU A 477 16.03 -11.01 -23.36
CA LEU A 477 15.82 -10.70 -24.77
C LEU A 477 15.25 -9.29 -24.99
N ARG A 478 14.57 -8.72 -24.00
CA ARG A 478 13.94 -7.40 -24.10
C ARG A 478 14.98 -6.28 -24.14
N PRO A 479 14.96 -5.38 -25.14
CA PRO A 479 15.91 -4.27 -25.20
C PRO A 479 15.56 -3.13 -24.23
N GLU A 480 16.54 -2.27 -23.98
CA GLU A 480 16.30 -0.93 -23.41
C GLU A 480 15.67 -0.02 -24.47
N ALA A 481 15.10 1.11 -24.04
CA ALA A 481 14.46 2.07 -24.96
C ALA A 481 15.46 2.79 -25.88
N THR A 482 16.73 2.90 -25.46
CA THR A 482 17.79 3.56 -26.23
C THR A 482 18.60 2.51 -26.98
N THR A 483 18.78 2.71 -28.29
CA THR A 483 19.56 1.81 -29.14
C THR A 483 20.98 2.33 -29.36
N ALA A 484 21.88 1.48 -29.84
CA ALA A 484 23.20 1.87 -30.33
C ALA A 484 23.13 2.75 -31.60
N ILE A 485 21.97 2.79 -32.28
CA ILE A 485 21.72 3.68 -33.42
C ILE A 485 21.26 5.04 -32.87
N PRO A 486 22.06 6.12 -32.97
CA PRO A 486 21.86 7.34 -32.17
C PRO A 486 20.56 8.11 -32.40
N ASN A 487 19.78 7.75 -33.42
CA ASN A 487 18.52 8.40 -33.75
C ASN A 487 17.34 7.43 -33.89
N LEU A 488 17.46 6.22 -33.35
CA LEU A 488 16.37 5.26 -33.21
C LEU A 488 16.15 4.93 -31.73
N PHE A 489 14.91 5.07 -31.27
CA PHE A 489 14.47 4.74 -29.92
C PHE A 489 13.29 3.77 -29.98
N LEU A 490 13.14 2.94 -28.96
CA LEU A 490 12.14 1.87 -28.89
C LEU A 490 11.10 2.19 -27.83
N ALA A 491 9.82 2.06 -28.16
CA ALA A 491 8.71 2.50 -27.30
C ALA A 491 7.49 1.56 -27.42
N SER A 492 7.59 0.33 -26.92
CA SER A 492 6.48 -0.64 -26.98
C SER A 492 6.69 -1.76 -25.95
N ASP A 493 5.77 -2.72 -25.88
CA ASP A 493 5.70 -3.74 -24.81
C ASP A 493 6.95 -4.63 -24.70
N TYR A 494 7.75 -4.74 -25.77
CA TYR A 494 9.01 -5.47 -25.75
C TYR A 494 10.16 -4.72 -25.04
N VAL A 495 10.01 -3.42 -24.75
CA VAL A 495 11.00 -2.63 -24.02
C VAL A 495 10.97 -2.97 -22.54
N ARG A 496 12.13 -3.05 -21.88
CA ARG A 496 12.19 -3.26 -20.42
C ARG A 496 11.57 -2.09 -19.66
N THR A 497 10.58 -2.41 -18.83
CA THR A 497 9.80 -1.46 -18.02
C THR A 497 9.67 -1.99 -16.59
N HIS A 498 9.26 -1.13 -15.65
CA HIS A 498 8.99 -1.53 -14.26
C HIS A 498 7.77 -2.44 -14.16
N THR A 499 6.73 -2.15 -14.95
CA THR A 499 5.49 -2.95 -14.95
C THR A 499 5.73 -4.35 -15.50
N ASP A 500 6.65 -4.52 -16.46
CA ASP A 500 7.04 -5.82 -16.99
C ASP A 500 5.85 -6.70 -17.44
N LEU A 501 4.84 -6.09 -18.08
CA LEU A 501 3.64 -6.76 -18.60
C LEU A 501 3.11 -5.98 -19.81
N ALA A 502 2.61 -6.65 -20.86
CA ALA A 502 2.03 -5.96 -22.01
C ALA A 502 0.72 -5.26 -21.62
N THR A 503 0.82 -3.96 -21.37
CA THR A 503 -0.23 -3.14 -20.74
C THR A 503 -0.13 -1.70 -21.23
N MET A 504 -1.23 -0.97 -21.10
CA MET A 504 -1.26 0.47 -21.42
C MET A 504 -0.27 1.27 -20.55
N GLU A 505 -0.05 0.83 -19.30
CA GLU A 505 0.94 1.41 -18.39
C GLU A 505 2.38 1.18 -18.87
N ALA A 506 2.73 -0.06 -19.22
CA ALA A 506 4.06 -0.38 -19.74
C ALA A 506 4.32 0.31 -21.10
N ALA A 507 3.32 0.39 -21.97
CA ALA A 507 3.39 1.11 -23.24
C ALA A 507 3.70 2.60 -23.04
N ASN A 508 3.03 3.25 -22.07
CA ASN A 508 3.30 4.65 -21.72
C ASN A 508 4.70 4.83 -21.09
N GLU A 509 5.09 3.94 -20.17
CA GLU A 509 6.42 3.96 -19.56
C GLU A 509 7.54 3.77 -20.62
N ALA A 510 7.38 2.82 -21.53
CA ALA A 510 8.33 2.56 -22.62
C ALA A 510 8.49 3.81 -23.50
N ALA A 511 7.39 4.50 -23.82
CA ALA A 511 7.42 5.74 -24.56
C ALA A 511 8.19 6.84 -23.82
N ARG A 512 7.94 7.03 -22.52
CA ARG A 512 8.69 8.00 -21.70
C ARG A 512 10.18 7.70 -21.64
N ARG A 513 10.56 6.42 -21.53
CA ARG A 513 11.96 5.97 -21.60
C ARG A 513 12.58 6.31 -22.96
N ALA A 514 11.87 6.06 -24.05
CA ALA A 514 12.31 6.39 -25.40
C ALA A 514 12.51 7.91 -25.60
N VAL A 515 11.55 8.70 -25.10
CA VAL A 515 11.66 10.16 -25.12
C VAL A 515 12.85 10.62 -24.29
N ASN A 516 13.07 10.10 -23.08
CA ASN A 516 14.25 10.44 -22.28
C ASN A 516 15.56 10.15 -23.01
N GLY A 517 15.69 8.98 -23.65
CA GLY A 517 16.84 8.65 -24.49
C GLY A 517 17.02 9.64 -25.65
N LEU A 518 15.93 10.07 -26.28
CA LEU A 518 15.96 11.10 -27.33
C LEU A 518 16.39 12.45 -26.79
N LEU A 519 15.84 12.89 -25.66
CA LEU A 519 16.19 14.14 -24.99
C LEU A 519 17.68 14.17 -24.62
N ASP A 520 18.24 13.04 -24.20
CA ASP A 520 19.68 12.91 -23.93
C ASP A 520 20.50 12.99 -25.22
N ALA A 521 20.07 12.31 -26.29
CA ALA A 521 20.75 12.34 -27.59
C ALA A 521 20.82 13.74 -28.20
N VAL A 522 19.79 14.58 -27.99
CA VAL A 522 19.77 15.98 -28.45
C VAL A 522 20.29 16.98 -27.42
N LYS A 523 20.74 16.51 -26.24
CA LYS A 523 21.21 17.35 -25.11
C LYS A 523 20.17 18.40 -24.70
N PHE A 524 18.92 17.99 -24.55
CA PHE A 524 17.82 18.85 -24.14
C PHE A 524 18.02 19.39 -22.72
N ASP A 525 17.85 20.71 -22.55
CA ASP A 525 18.12 21.46 -21.31
C ASP A 525 16.92 21.51 -20.33
N GLY A 526 15.81 20.85 -20.66
CA GLY A 526 14.60 20.80 -19.82
C GLY A 526 14.39 19.48 -19.06
N SER A 527 13.25 19.37 -18.39
CA SER A 527 12.91 18.20 -17.58
C SER A 527 12.72 16.93 -18.42
N ARG A 528 13.20 15.82 -17.85
CA ARG A 528 12.95 14.47 -18.35
C ARG A 528 11.54 14.02 -18.00
N CYS A 529 11.03 13.05 -18.72
CA CYS A 529 9.80 12.35 -18.38
C CYS A 529 10.00 11.61 -17.05
N GLU A 530 9.06 11.74 -16.13
CA GLU A 530 9.07 11.00 -14.87
C GLU A 530 8.79 9.52 -15.10
N LEU A 531 9.51 8.67 -14.38
CA LEU A 531 9.36 7.21 -14.36
C LEU A 531 9.13 6.78 -12.92
N TRP A 532 8.10 5.96 -12.69
CA TRP A 532 7.75 5.50 -11.36
C TRP A 532 7.91 3.98 -11.26
N PRO A 533 8.76 3.47 -10.34
CA PRO A 533 8.82 2.04 -10.08
C PRO A 533 7.54 1.54 -9.43
N LEU A 534 7.35 0.21 -9.48
CA LEU A 534 6.36 -0.50 -8.69
C LEU A 534 6.57 -0.20 -7.21
N HIS A 535 5.48 -0.13 -6.45
CA HIS A 535 5.55 0.19 -5.03
C HIS A 535 6.09 -0.99 -4.24
N GLU A 536 7.17 -0.78 -3.51
CA GLU A 536 7.67 -1.74 -2.54
C GLU A 536 7.59 -1.12 -1.14
N PRO A 537 6.79 -1.68 -0.21
CA PRO A 537 6.62 -1.10 1.13
C PRO A 537 7.96 -0.95 1.84
N GLU A 538 8.26 0.25 2.33
CA GLU A 538 9.51 0.55 3.06
C GLU A 538 9.68 -0.36 4.28
N ILE A 539 8.57 -0.74 4.91
CA ILE A 539 8.56 -1.67 6.05
C ILE A 539 9.22 -3.02 5.72
N LEU A 540 9.18 -3.47 4.46
CA LEU A 540 9.78 -4.75 4.03
C LEU A 540 11.25 -4.63 3.61
N LEU A 541 11.84 -3.43 3.63
CA LEU A 541 13.22 -3.21 3.21
C LEU A 541 14.25 -4.06 4.00
N PRO A 542 14.14 -4.21 5.34
CA PRO A 542 15.11 -5.01 6.10
C PRO A 542 15.18 -6.47 5.64
N TRP A 543 14.03 -7.08 5.32
CA TRP A 543 13.98 -8.45 4.79
C TRP A 543 14.66 -8.56 3.43
N ARG A 544 14.45 -7.57 2.56
CA ARG A 544 15.07 -7.52 1.23
C ARG A 544 16.59 -7.32 1.31
N LEU A 545 17.07 -6.54 2.27
CA LEU A 545 18.50 -6.39 2.54
C LEU A 545 19.12 -7.69 3.09
N HIS A 546 18.41 -8.36 4.00
CA HIS A 546 18.83 -9.67 4.51
C HIS A 546 18.90 -10.70 3.37
N ASP A 547 17.87 -10.78 2.53
CA ASP A 547 17.89 -11.68 1.37
C ASP A 547 18.99 -11.31 0.38
N ALA A 548 19.28 -10.03 0.17
CA ALA A 548 20.41 -9.60 -0.66
C ALA A 548 21.75 -10.11 -0.14
N ALA A 549 22.00 -10.05 1.17
CA ALA A 549 23.22 -10.59 1.77
C ALA A 549 23.30 -12.12 1.61
N ARG A 550 22.18 -12.83 1.79
CA ARG A 550 22.11 -14.29 1.57
C ARG A 550 22.37 -14.66 0.12
N TYR A 551 21.74 -13.96 -0.81
CA TYR A 551 21.93 -14.17 -2.25
C TYR A 551 23.40 -13.95 -2.65
N GLN A 552 24.04 -12.90 -2.14
CA GLN A 552 25.48 -12.65 -2.36
C GLN A 552 26.37 -13.76 -1.78
N ALA A 553 25.94 -14.39 -0.68
CA ALA A 553 26.62 -15.54 -0.09
C ALA A 553 26.29 -16.89 -0.77
N GLY A 554 25.48 -16.90 -1.84
CA GLY A 554 25.05 -18.12 -2.51
C GLY A 554 24.05 -18.97 -1.71
N LEU A 555 23.42 -18.39 -0.69
CA LEU A 555 22.44 -19.06 0.16
C LEU A 555 21.01 -18.91 -0.40
N PRO A 556 20.12 -19.90 -0.19
CA PRO A 556 18.73 -19.79 -0.61
C PRO A 556 17.99 -18.72 0.20
N TRP A 557 16.86 -18.25 -0.33
CA TRP A 557 15.93 -17.40 0.42
C TRP A 557 15.54 -18.07 1.75
N ASP A 558 15.43 -17.28 2.82
CA ASP A 558 15.23 -17.80 4.16
C ASP A 558 13.76 -18.18 4.43
N ALA A 559 13.43 -19.45 4.23
CA ALA A 559 12.10 -19.99 4.47
C ALA A 559 11.66 -19.97 5.95
N SER A 560 12.58 -19.84 6.90
CA SER A 560 12.21 -19.72 8.32
C SER A 560 11.45 -18.41 8.60
N LEU A 561 11.68 -17.37 7.79
CA LEU A 561 10.98 -16.09 7.90
C LEU A 561 9.52 -16.17 7.42
N ALA A 562 9.15 -17.18 6.62
CA ALA A 562 7.75 -17.46 6.30
C ALA A 562 6.99 -18.00 7.52
N GLN A 563 7.65 -18.69 8.45
CA GLN A 563 7.03 -19.12 9.71
C GLN A 563 6.75 -17.94 10.64
N VAL A 564 7.59 -16.89 10.60
CA VAL A 564 7.41 -15.63 11.31
C VAL A 564 6.24 -14.83 10.72
N ALA A 565 6.12 -14.73 9.39
CA ALA A 565 4.95 -14.15 8.74
C ALA A 565 3.67 -14.95 9.02
N ALA A 566 3.74 -16.28 9.01
CA ALA A 566 2.66 -17.14 9.45
C ALA A 566 2.35 -16.95 10.95
N HIS A 567 3.34 -16.63 11.80
CA HIS A 567 3.12 -16.35 13.23
C HIS A 567 2.50 -14.96 13.45
N ALA A 568 2.89 -13.96 12.66
CA ALA A 568 2.27 -12.63 12.64
C ALA A 568 0.83 -12.69 12.11
N LEU A 569 0.56 -13.48 11.06
CA LEU A 569 -0.79 -13.79 10.58
C LEU A 569 -1.60 -14.61 11.61
N ARG A 570 -0.96 -15.53 12.35
CA ARG A 570 -1.55 -16.26 13.49
C ARG A 570 -1.92 -15.34 14.65
N GLY A 571 -1.12 -14.30 14.92
CA GLY A 571 -1.40 -13.30 15.96
C GLY A 571 -2.51 -12.31 15.59
N ALA A 572 -2.82 -12.17 14.30
CA ALA A 572 -3.84 -11.25 13.79
C ALA A 572 -5.28 -11.82 13.79
N SER A 573 -5.49 -13.09 14.17
CA SER A 573 -6.83 -13.72 14.18
C SER A 573 -7.06 -14.59 15.43
N PRO A 574 -7.97 -14.18 16.35
CA PRO A 574 -8.30 -14.94 17.58
C PRO A 574 -8.93 -16.33 17.36
N LEU A 575 -9.12 -16.79 16.12
CA LEU A 575 -9.89 -18.00 15.81
C LEU A 575 -9.08 -19.23 15.40
N LEU A 576 -7.78 -19.08 15.14
CA LEU A 576 -6.89 -20.25 14.98
C LEU A 576 -6.51 -20.88 16.32
N GLU A 577 -6.75 -20.19 17.45
CA GLU A 577 -6.60 -20.74 18.80
C GLU A 577 -7.54 -21.93 19.07
N GLN A 578 -8.73 -21.96 18.43
CA GLN A 578 -9.70 -23.04 18.64
C GLN A 578 -9.34 -24.35 17.92
N ALA A 579 -8.36 -24.33 17.01
CA ALA A 579 -7.82 -25.52 16.35
C ALA A 579 -6.53 -26.05 17.00
N SER A 580 -5.98 -25.36 18.01
CA SER A 580 -4.70 -25.75 18.65
C SER A 580 -4.78 -27.12 19.34
N SER A 581 -5.94 -27.49 19.89
CA SER A 581 -6.14 -28.75 20.61
C SER A 581 -6.11 -29.98 19.70
N LEU A 582 -6.30 -29.81 18.38
CA LEU A 582 -6.18 -30.88 17.37
C LEU A 582 -4.73 -31.08 16.91
N LEU A 583 -3.89 -30.05 17.03
CA LEU A 583 -2.49 -30.06 16.56
C LEU A 583 -1.48 -30.46 17.65
N GLU A 584 -1.82 -30.33 18.93
CA GLU A 584 -1.03 -30.89 20.04
C GLU A 584 -0.90 -32.42 19.98
N GLN A 585 -1.79 -33.10 19.24
CA GLN A 585 -1.79 -34.57 19.12
C GLN A 585 -0.83 -35.11 18.04
N VAL A 586 -0.10 -34.25 17.31
CA VAL A 586 0.73 -34.67 16.16
C VAL A 586 2.20 -34.20 16.26
N SER A 587 2.71 -33.89 17.45
CA SER A 587 4.10 -33.43 17.64
C SER A 587 5.06 -34.48 18.24
N PRO A 588 5.57 -35.48 17.47
CA PRO A 588 6.75 -36.23 17.89
C PRO A 588 8.09 -35.58 17.49
N PHE A 589 8.12 -34.45 16.79
CA PHE A 589 9.37 -33.92 16.21
C PHE A 589 9.99 -32.71 16.91
N THR A 590 9.47 -32.27 18.05
CA THR A 590 10.06 -31.17 18.84
C THR A 590 11.30 -31.58 19.65
N HIS A 591 11.53 -32.87 19.88
CA HIS A 591 12.68 -33.32 20.69
C HIS A 591 14.00 -33.44 19.90
N ALA A 592 13.98 -33.74 18.60
CA ALA A 592 15.22 -33.93 17.83
C ALA A 592 15.99 -32.62 17.58
N VAL A 593 15.30 -31.47 17.57
CA VAL A 593 15.91 -30.14 17.38
C VAL A 593 16.44 -29.58 18.70
N ALA A 594 15.84 -29.95 19.84
CA ALA A 594 16.32 -29.56 21.16
C ALA A 594 17.68 -30.21 21.49
N ASP A 595 17.90 -31.46 21.05
CA ASP A 595 19.16 -32.17 21.29
C ASP A 595 20.32 -31.71 20.38
N THR A 596 20.04 -31.03 19.26
CA THR A 596 21.09 -30.51 18.36
C THR A 596 21.58 -29.11 18.74
N LEU A 597 20.89 -28.43 19.65
CA LEU A 597 21.16 -27.04 20.05
C LEU A 597 21.70 -26.93 21.48
N ASP A 598 22.07 -28.04 22.13
CA ASP A 598 22.79 -28.03 23.41
C ASP A 598 24.27 -27.61 23.23
N PRO A 599 24.72 -26.48 23.82
CA PRO A 599 26.12 -26.04 23.76
C PRO A 599 27.11 -26.95 24.51
N HIS A 600 26.65 -28.01 25.20
CA HIS A 600 27.51 -28.97 25.90
C HIS A 600 27.83 -30.26 25.12
N SER A 601 27.49 -30.35 23.84
CA SER A 601 27.95 -31.41 22.96
C SER A 601 29.45 -31.25 22.63
N ALA A 602 30.30 -31.94 23.38
CA ALA A 602 31.75 -31.96 23.21
C ALA A 602 32.17 -32.94 22.10
N ALA A 603 32.58 -32.42 20.94
CA ALA A 603 33.59 -33.02 20.03
C ALA A 603 33.76 -32.16 18.77
N VAL A 604 34.90 -31.51 18.57
CA VAL A 604 36.12 -32.10 17.96
C VAL A 604 37.19 -31.00 18.01
N ASP A 605 38.22 -31.29 18.78
CA ASP A 605 39.48 -30.57 18.86
C ASP A 605 40.30 -30.74 17.58
N ASP A 606 40.98 -29.65 17.22
CA ASP A 606 42.33 -29.56 16.67
C ASP A 606 42.66 -30.29 15.35
N VAL A 607 42.93 -29.49 14.30
CA VAL A 607 44.22 -29.61 13.59
C VAL A 607 44.69 -28.22 13.18
N GLY A 608 45.49 -27.61 14.05
CA GLY A 608 46.48 -26.64 13.65
C GLY A 608 47.53 -27.24 12.69
N ALA A 609 48.03 -26.34 11.84
CA ALA A 609 49.26 -26.44 11.07
C ALA A 609 49.30 -27.45 9.91
N LEU A 610 49.27 -26.93 8.69
CA LEU A 610 50.49 -26.68 7.91
C LEU A 610 50.05 -25.88 6.68
N ASP A 611 50.21 -24.56 6.72
CA ASP A 611 51.42 -23.89 6.21
C ASP A 611 51.71 -24.27 4.75
N THR A 612 51.43 -23.33 3.85
CA THR A 612 52.49 -22.67 3.09
C THR A 612 51.99 -21.35 2.50
N VAL A 613 52.82 -20.32 2.64
CA VAL A 613 52.78 -19.10 1.85
C VAL A 613 52.88 -19.48 0.36
N ASP A 614 51.78 -19.31 -0.38
CA ASP A 614 51.70 -19.44 -1.85
C ASP A 614 50.61 -18.49 -2.42
N PRO A 615 49.39 -18.38 -1.89
CA PRO A 615 48.44 -17.31 -2.25
C PRO A 615 48.61 -15.99 -1.46
N ALA A 616 49.64 -15.85 -0.62
CA ALA A 616 49.76 -14.73 0.33
C ALA A 616 50.30 -13.41 -0.28
N THR A 617 50.81 -13.43 -1.51
CA THR A 617 51.19 -12.19 -2.21
C THR A 617 49.98 -11.50 -2.84
N MET A 618 48.94 -12.25 -3.22
CA MET A 618 47.77 -11.70 -3.91
C MET A 618 46.74 -11.10 -2.95
N ALA A 619 46.68 -11.61 -1.71
CA ALA A 619 45.88 -11.02 -0.64
C ALA A 619 46.37 -9.60 -0.24
N ARG A 620 47.64 -9.24 -0.49
CA ARG A 620 48.19 -7.93 -0.08
C ARG A 620 47.78 -6.73 -0.94
N ARG A 621 47.03 -6.90 -2.03
CA ARG A 621 46.46 -5.76 -2.81
C ARG A 621 44.94 -5.67 -2.81
N LEU A 622 44.26 -6.61 -2.16
CA LEU A 622 42.80 -6.63 -2.00
C LEU A 622 42.36 -6.48 -0.53
N VAL A 623 43.29 -6.22 0.38
CA VAL A 623 43.03 -5.95 1.82
C VAL A 623 42.97 -4.43 2.13
N ASP A 624 43.08 -3.54 1.14
CA ASP A 624 42.98 -2.08 1.35
C ASP A 624 41.69 -1.45 0.78
N VAL A 625 40.57 -2.18 0.78
CA VAL A 625 39.24 -1.53 0.77
C VAL A 625 38.55 -1.92 2.09
N PRO A 626 38.35 -0.98 3.02
CA PRO A 626 37.77 -1.28 4.33
C PRO A 626 36.38 -1.89 4.13
N THR A 627 36.10 -2.99 4.81
CA THR A 627 34.73 -3.50 4.90
C THR A 627 33.83 -2.42 5.53
N LEU A 628 32.53 -2.41 5.19
CA LEU A 628 31.54 -1.56 5.88
C LEU A 628 31.58 -1.79 7.40
N GLN A 629 32.02 -2.97 7.83
CA GLN A 629 32.27 -3.33 9.22
C GLN A 629 33.55 -2.68 9.76
N ASP A 630 34.64 -2.55 9.00
CA ASP A 630 35.83 -1.76 9.37
C ASP A 630 35.59 -0.25 9.28
N ALA A 631 34.69 0.23 8.43
CA ALA A 631 34.24 1.62 8.41
C ALA A 631 33.29 1.90 9.58
N LEU A 632 32.45 0.93 9.98
CA LEU A 632 31.63 1.01 11.18
C LEU A 632 32.46 0.86 12.46
N ILE A 633 33.52 0.04 12.47
CA ILE A 633 34.45 -0.13 13.60
C ILE A 633 35.41 1.06 13.69
N LYS A 634 35.94 1.60 12.57
CA LYS A 634 36.75 2.83 12.62
C LYS A 634 35.92 4.09 12.88
N VAL A 635 34.65 4.15 12.49
CA VAL A 635 33.75 5.24 12.93
C VAL A 635 33.33 5.03 14.38
N ALA A 636 33.18 3.80 14.85
CA ALA A 636 32.96 3.50 16.27
C ALA A 636 34.21 3.76 17.15
N ASP A 637 35.42 3.68 16.59
CA ASP A 637 36.70 3.92 17.29
C ASP A 637 37.27 5.34 17.07
N THR A 638 36.69 6.15 16.17
CA THR A 638 37.06 7.59 16.00
C THR A 638 36.00 8.55 16.53
N VAL A 639 34.82 8.06 16.91
CA VAL A 639 34.02 8.72 17.93
C VAL A 639 34.66 8.34 19.27
N PRO A 640 35.12 9.29 20.10
CA PRO A 640 35.62 8.94 21.43
C PRO A 640 34.56 8.07 22.10
N LEU A 641 34.96 6.90 22.63
CA LEU A 641 34.17 6.13 23.60
C LEU A 641 33.47 7.14 24.48
N ALA A 642 32.17 7.37 24.23
CA ALA A 642 31.38 8.23 25.08
C ALA A 642 31.44 7.51 26.42
N GLY A 643 32.24 8.07 27.34
CA GLY A 643 32.37 7.53 28.69
C GLY A 643 30.98 7.28 29.25
N GLU A 644 30.86 6.35 30.20
CA GLU A 644 29.61 6.09 30.92
C GLU A 644 28.86 7.40 31.09
N ILE A 645 27.74 7.53 30.39
CA ILE A 645 26.93 8.74 30.45
C ILE A 645 26.30 8.72 31.85
N VAL A 646 27.03 9.28 32.82
CA VAL A 646 26.62 9.39 34.22
C VAL A 646 25.83 10.68 34.35
N GLY A 647 24.50 10.54 34.30
CA GLY A 647 23.59 11.65 34.54
C GLY A 647 23.67 12.20 35.98
N PRO A 648 23.10 13.38 36.24
CA PRO A 648 23.09 13.99 37.58
C PRO A 648 22.34 13.11 38.61
N ALA A 649 22.65 13.28 39.90
CA ALA A 649 22.06 12.49 40.98
C ALA A 649 20.67 12.99 41.42
N GLY A 650 20.38 14.29 41.24
CA GLY A 650 19.09 14.89 41.61
C GLY A 650 17.95 14.44 40.70
N PHE A 651 16.76 14.21 41.27
CA PHE A 651 15.60 13.74 40.50
C PHE A 651 15.22 14.69 39.36
N LEU A 652 15.06 15.99 39.68
CA LEU A 652 14.69 17.03 38.72
C LEU A 652 15.80 17.27 37.70
N ASP A 653 17.05 17.31 38.14
CA ASP A 653 18.20 17.49 37.25
C ASP A 653 18.28 16.34 36.24
N ARG A 654 18.02 15.10 36.68
CA ARG A 654 18.02 13.92 35.80
C ARG A 654 16.82 13.90 34.85
N LEU A 655 15.65 14.34 35.31
CA LEU A 655 14.47 14.49 34.47
C LEU A 655 14.70 15.52 33.35
N VAL A 656 15.26 16.68 33.69
CA VAL A 656 15.68 17.71 32.72
C VAL A 656 16.72 17.16 31.76
N TRP A 657 17.69 16.43 32.29
CA TRP A 657 18.75 15.84 31.49
C TRP A 657 18.23 14.84 30.43
N TYR A 658 17.31 13.94 30.77
CA TYR A 658 16.68 13.07 29.77
C TYR A 658 15.86 13.83 28.74
N ARG A 659 15.17 14.89 29.15
CA ARG A 659 14.40 15.73 28.23
C ARG A 659 15.33 16.43 27.23
N ASP A 660 16.44 16.98 27.73
CA ASP A 660 17.38 17.73 26.90
C ASP A 660 18.10 16.82 25.88
N MET A 661 18.24 15.51 26.16
CA MET A 661 18.72 14.52 25.18
C MET A 661 17.82 14.40 23.94
N LEU A 662 16.54 14.74 24.04
CA LEU A 662 15.57 14.59 22.94
C LEU A 662 15.33 15.88 22.16
N ALA A 663 15.90 17.01 22.60
CA ALA A 663 15.59 18.33 22.05
C ALA A 663 15.82 18.41 20.54
N ASP A 664 16.97 17.89 20.06
CA ASP A 664 17.32 17.89 18.64
C ASP A 664 16.37 16.99 17.84
N MET A 665 16.12 15.78 18.32
CA MET A 665 15.25 14.82 17.62
C MET A 665 13.79 15.29 17.53
N LEU A 666 13.27 15.92 18.59
CA LEU A 666 11.95 16.53 18.58
C LEU A 666 11.86 17.71 17.61
N THR A 667 12.94 18.52 17.53
CA THR A 667 13.03 19.64 16.59
C THR A 667 13.10 19.15 15.14
N GLU A 668 13.94 18.17 14.85
CA GLU A 668 14.04 17.52 13.53
C GLU A 668 12.78 16.74 13.15
N GLY A 669 11.99 16.32 14.14
CA GLY A 669 10.71 15.65 13.94
C GLY A 669 9.63 16.56 13.35
N VAL A 670 9.81 17.89 13.40
CA VAL A 670 8.86 18.87 12.85
C VAL A 670 9.35 19.38 11.49
N PRO A 671 8.53 19.29 10.42
CA PRO A 671 8.91 19.79 9.10
C PRO A 671 9.19 21.30 9.08
N THR A 672 10.16 21.71 8.25
CA THR A 672 10.57 23.11 8.05
C THR A 672 9.93 23.79 6.83
N TRP A 673 9.14 23.06 6.04
CA TRP A 673 8.43 23.56 4.86
C TRP A 673 7.00 24.02 5.19
N GLU A 674 6.29 24.62 4.23
CA GLU A 674 4.92 25.12 4.43
C GLU A 674 3.89 23.98 4.67
N PRO A 675 2.83 24.20 5.49
CA PRO A 675 2.40 25.48 6.07
C PRO A 675 2.99 25.76 7.47
N GLN A 676 3.94 26.70 7.57
CA GLN A 676 4.58 27.06 8.84
C GLN A 676 3.66 27.91 9.72
N ARG A 677 3.05 28.95 9.15
CA ARG A 677 2.19 29.87 9.89
C ARG A 677 0.94 29.19 10.48
N HIS A 678 0.42 28.19 9.79
CA HIS A 678 -0.88 27.59 10.10
C HIS A 678 -0.81 26.22 10.75
N LEU A 679 0.39 25.60 10.82
CA LEU A 679 0.54 24.26 11.38
C LEU A 679 1.89 24.05 12.07
N TYR A 680 2.99 23.94 11.31
CA TYR A 680 4.25 23.46 11.88
C TYR A 680 4.87 24.45 12.88
N GLY A 681 4.71 25.76 12.66
CA GLY A 681 5.09 26.77 13.64
C GLY A 681 4.26 26.70 14.93
N LEU A 682 3.01 26.23 14.87
CA LEU A 682 2.18 26.01 16.07
C LEU A 682 2.61 24.75 16.83
N VAL A 683 3.01 23.69 16.11
CA VAL A 683 3.61 22.49 16.71
C VAL A 683 4.90 22.86 17.45
N THR A 684 5.80 23.60 16.79
CA THR A 684 7.06 24.06 17.40
C THR A 684 6.80 24.99 18.59
N ASP A 685 5.88 25.95 18.50
CA ASP A 685 5.50 26.83 19.62
C ASP A 685 4.97 26.02 20.81
N PHE A 686 4.14 25.00 20.58
CA PHE A 686 3.57 24.21 21.66
C PHE A 686 4.62 23.32 22.33
N MET A 687 5.47 22.65 21.54
CA MET A 687 6.55 21.81 22.06
C MET A 687 7.63 22.61 22.80
N GLY A 688 7.89 23.85 22.38
CA GLY A 688 8.84 24.75 23.05
C GLY A 688 8.42 25.19 24.46
N ARG A 689 7.17 24.91 24.88
CA ARG A 689 6.69 25.23 26.23
C ARG A 689 7.16 24.16 27.20
N SER A 690 7.76 24.56 28.33
CA SER A 690 8.33 23.63 29.31
C SER A 690 7.35 22.55 29.80
N GLY A 691 7.49 21.33 29.29
CA GLY A 691 6.88 20.11 29.82
C GLY A 691 7.78 19.40 30.84
N LYS A 692 7.20 18.50 31.64
CA LYS A 692 7.94 17.72 32.63
C LYS A 692 8.82 16.62 31.99
N GLY A 693 8.50 16.12 30.80
CA GLY A 693 9.30 15.09 30.12
C GLY A 693 9.32 13.72 30.82
N LEU A 694 8.29 13.39 31.61
CA LEU A 694 8.29 12.18 32.45
C LEU A 694 8.24 10.89 31.63
N ARG A 695 7.36 10.81 30.62
CA ARG A 695 7.17 9.62 29.77
C ARG A 695 8.42 9.26 28.97
N PRO A 696 9.07 10.19 28.23
CA PRO A 696 10.34 9.89 27.60
C PRO A 696 11.42 9.48 28.61
N ALA A 697 11.48 10.14 29.77
CA ALA A 697 12.45 9.80 30.81
C ALA A 697 12.24 8.38 31.38
N LEU A 698 10.99 7.95 31.59
CA LEU A 698 10.68 6.57 31.99
C LEU A 698 11.16 5.57 30.93
N CYS A 699 10.91 5.82 29.65
CA CYS A 699 11.37 4.96 28.56
C CYS A 699 12.90 4.85 28.53
N ILE A 700 13.62 5.97 28.59
CA ILE A 700 15.09 6.00 28.55
C ILE A 700 15.68 5.37 29.81
N ALA A 701 15.16 5.70 30.99
CA ALA A 701 15.65 5.16 32.25
C ALA A 701 15.41 3.65 32.36
N THR A 702 14.26 3.15 31.89
CA THR A 702 13.98 1.71 31.85
C THR A 702 14.92 0.99 30.89
N ALA A 703 15.13 1.52 29.68
CA ALA A 703 16.08 0.94 28.73
C ALA A 703 17.48 0.82 29.36
N ARG A 704 17.97 1.91 29.96
CA ARG A 704 19.29 1.96 30.60
C ARG A 704 19.40 1.06 31.82
N ALA A 705 18.38 1.02 32.68
CA ALA A 705 18.36 0.16 33.86
C ALA A 705 18.44 -1.33 33.49
N LEU A 706 17.89 -1.71 32.33
CA LEU A 706 17.91 -3.07 31.81
C LEU A 706 19.14 -3.38 30.93
N GLY A 707 20.13 -2.47 30.87
CA GLY A 707 21.37 -2.66 30.13
C GLY A 707 21.34 -2.19 28.65
N GLY A 708 20.24 -1.57 28.22
CA GLY A 708 20.10 -0.97 26.89
C GLY A 708 20.81 0.38 26.76
N ARG A 709 21.06 0.79 25.53
CA ARG A 709 21.67 2.10 25.23
C ARG A 709 20.61 3.20 25.22
N ALA A 710 20.97 4.37 25.76
CA ALA A 710 20.07 5.52 25.78
C ALA A 710 19.70 5.99 24.38
N GLU A 711 20.68 6.00 23.45
CA GLU A 711 20.48 6.52 22.10
C GLU A 711 19.48 5.70 21.29
N ASP A 712 19.32 4.41 21.63
CA ASP A 712 18.37 3.52 20.98
C ASP A 712 16.94 3.76 21.45
N ALA A 713 16.77 4.37 22.63
CA ALA A 713 15.48 4.80 23.14
C ALA A 713 15.02 6.14 22.55
N PHE A 714 15.91 6.96 21.98
CA PHE A 714 15.58 8.33 21.59
C PHE A 714 14.40 8.44 20.61
N PRO A 715 14.31 7.65 19.52
CA PRO A 715 13.18 7.73 18.60
C PRO A 715 11.84 7.43 19.26
N ALA A 716 11.79 6.36 20.05
CA ALA A 716 10.58 5.96 20.77
C ALA A 716 10.22 6.97 21.87
N ALA A 717 11.20 7.47 22.62
CA ALA A 717 10.99 8.47 23.66
C ALA A 717 10.53 9.82 23.08
N ALA A 718 11.11 10.27 21.96
CA ALA A 718 10.65 11.45 21.23
C ALA A 718 9.22 11.25 20.70
N GLY A 719 8.90 10.06 20.17
CA GLY A 719 7.54 9.69 19.78
C GLY A 719 6.54 9.81 20.94
N LEU A 720 6.89 9.29 22.12
CA LEU A 720 6.07 9.39 23.33
C LEU A 720 5.82 10.84 23.76
N GLU A 721 6.84 11.70 23.68
CA GLU A 721 6.71 13.13 24.01
C GLU A 721 5.88 13.89 22.98
N MET A 722 6.06 13.62 21.68
CA MET A 722 5.24 14.21 20.61
C MET A 722 3.77 13.82 20.76
N LEU A 723 3.50 12.53 20.99
CA LEU A 723 2.16 12.00 21.23
C LEU A 723 1.55 12.60 22.50
N HIS A 724 2.35 12.80 23.55
CA HIS A 724 1.87 13.49 24.75
C HIS A 724 1.37 14.87 24.46
N ASN A 725 2.17 15.68 23.78
CA ASN A 725 1.80 17.03 23.51
C ASN A 725 0.58 17.10 22.56
N ALA A 726 0.40 16.12 21.66
CA ALA A 726 -0.83 15.97 20.89
C ALA A 726 -2.07 15.79 21.78
N PHE A 727 -2.04 14.82 22.70
CA PHE A 727 -3.13 14.61 23.66
C PHE A 727 -3.42 15.85 24.51
N LEU A 728 -2.40 16.62 24.90
CA LEU A 728 -2.62 17.86 25.64
C LEU A 728 -3.35 18.94 24.83
N VAL A 729 -3.10 19.01 23.52
CA VAL A 729 -3.82 19.95 22.63
C VAL A 729 -5.28 19.57 22.50
N HIS A 730 -5.58 18.27 22.35
CA HIS A 730 -6.96 17.77 22.29
C HIS A 730 -7.68 17.89 23.63
N ASP A 731 -7.05 17.47 24.74
CA ASP A 731 -7.57 17.63 26.11
C ASP A 731 -7.95 19.09 26.40
N ASP A 732 -7.12 20.06 25.98
CA ASP A 732 -7.43 21.49 26.20
C ASP A 732 -8.76 21.91 25.57
N ILE A 733 -9.10 21.33 24.41
CA ILE A 733 -10.36 21.60 23.71
C ILE A 733 -11.51 20.90 24.43
N GLU A 734 -11.31 19.64 24.78
CA GLU A 734 -12.32 18.77 25.39
C GLU A 734 -12.70 19.24 26.80
N ASP A 735 -11.73 19.72 27.58
CA ASP A 735 -11.92 20.30 28.91
C ASP A 735 -12.39 21.77 28.86
N GLY A 736 -12.24 22.43 27.71
CA GLY A 736 -12.49 23.87 27.57
C GLY A 736 -11.54 24.73 28.42
N SER A 737 -10.29 24.29 28.59
CA SER A 737 -9.28 24.93 29.43
C SER A 737 -8.86 26.29 28.90
N ASP A 738 -8.78 27.33 29.75
CA ASP A 738 -8.31 28.64 29.32
C ASP A 738 -6.79 28.73 29.28
N TRP A 739 -6.12 28.06 30.22
CA TRP A 739 -4.69 28.18 30.45
C TRP A 739 -3.99 26.81 30.52
N ARG A 740 -2.81 26.72 29.90
CA ARG A 740 -1.89 25.59 30.05
C ARG A 740 -0.46 26.11 30.14
N ARG A 741 0.29 25.65 31.16
CA ARG A 741 1.69 26.05 31.40
C ARG A 741 1.86 27.58 31.45
N GLY A 742 0.90 28.28 32.08
CA GLY A 742 0.91 29.73 32.27
C GLY A 742 0.57 30.58 31.04
N VAL A 743 0.17 29.97 29.92
CA VAL A 743 -0.23 30.67 28.69
C VAL A 743 -1.59 30.20 28.19
N ALA A 744 -2.26 31.01 27.37
CA ALA A 744 -3.55 30.64 26.80
C ALA A 744 -3.44 29.36 25.94
N THR A 745 -4.43 28.48 26.06
CA THR A 745 -4.48 27.22 25.29
C THR A 745 -4.59 27.48 23.80
N MET A 746 -4.23 26.48 22.98
CA MET A 746 -4.15 26.66 21.53
C MET A 746 -5.49 27.03 20.92
N HIS A 747 -6.58 26.39 21.37
CA HIS A 747 -7.92 26.68 20.85
C HIS A 747 -8.40 28.09 21.22
N ARG A 748 -7.96 28.66 22.34
CA ARG A 748 -8.21 30.06 22.70
C ARG A 748 -7.45 31.05 21.81
N ARG A 749 -6.23 30.70 21.39
CA ARG A 749 -5.37 31.58 20.55
C ARG A 749 -5.67 31.47 19.05
N ALA A 750 -5.89 30.25 18.55
CA ALA A 750 -5.96 29.94 17.12
C ALA A 750 -7.34 29.42 16.66
N GLY A 751 -8.27 29.19 17.58
CA GLY A 751 -9.57 28.58 17.30
C GLY A 751 -9.52 27.05 17.32
N ILE A 752 -10.70 26.44 17.55
CA ILE A 752 -10.84 24.98 17.66
C ILE A 752 -10.37 24.24 16.40
N PRO A 753 -10.76 24.63 15.16
CA PRO A 753 -10.38 23.86 13.97
C PRO A 753 -8.86 23.73 13.78
N ILE A 754 -8.10 24.79 14.05
CA ILE A 754 -6.64 24.80 13.93
C ILE A 754 -6.00 24.00 15.08
N ALA A 755 -6.53 24.10 16.29
CA ALA A 755 -6.03 23.33 17.43
C ALA A 755 -6.22 21.82 17.21
N VAL A 756 -7.41 21.37 16.75
CA VAL A 756 -7.66 19.96 16.39
C VAL A 756 -6.66 19.48 15.35
N ASN A 757 -6.54 20.21 14.23
CA ASN A 757 -5.64 19.82 13.14
C ASN A 757 -4.16 19.82 13.56
N THR A 758 -3.78 20.70 14.51
CA THR A 758 -2.43 20.72 15.07
C THR A 758 -2.18 19.48 15.94
N GLY A 759 -3.12 19.11 16.82
CA GLY A 759 -3.05 17.86 17.58
C GLY A 759 -2.97 16.63 16.69
N ASP A 760 -3.81 16.54 15.65
CA ASP A 760 -3.81 15.44 14.69
C ASP A 760 -2.48 15.33 13.93
N SER A 761 -1.90 16.48 13.57
CA SER A 761 -0.58 16.53 12.94
C SER A 761 0.51 16.05 13.88
N MET A 762 0.45 16.40 15.18
CA MET A 762 1.40 15.89 16.17
C MET A 762 1.28 14.38 16.37
N ASN A 763 0.06 13.80 16.32
CA ASN A 763 -0.13 12.35 16.29
C ASN A 763 0.58 11.72 15.09
N ALA A 764 0.42 12.29 13.89
CA ALA A 764 1.08 11.80 12.68
C ALA A 764 2.62 11.93 12.75
N LEU A 765 3.13 13.02 13.34
CA LEU A 765 4.57 13.22 13.55
C LEU A 765 5.13 12.24 14.59
N ALA A 766 4.37 11.91 15.63
CA ALA A 766 4.76 10.91 16.61
C ALA A 766 4.96 9.53 15.95
N MET A 767 4.06 9.13 15.04
CA MET A 767 4.20 7.87 14.29
C MET A 767 5.48 7.84 13.44
N ARG A 768 5.88 8.98 12.86
CA ARG A 768 7.16 9.09 12.13
C ARG A 768 8.36 8.88 13.05
N LEU A 769 8.30 9.39 14.28
CA LEU A 769 9.35 9.20 15.28
C LEU A 769 9.42 7.74 15.76
N PHE A 770 8.28 7.10 16.03
CA PHE A 770 8.24 5.67 16.36
C PHE A 770 8.80 4.81 15.22
N ARG A 771 8.53 5.16 13.96
CA ARG A 771 9.09 4.46 12.80
C ARG A 771 10.62 4.51 12.75
N LYS A 772 11.23 5.64 13.14
CA LYS A 772 12.70 5.78 13.21
C LYS A 772 13.35 4.82 14.21
N THR A 773 12.59 4.24 15.14
CA THR A 773 13.10 3.19 16.04
C THR A 773 13.60 1.96 15.26
N GLY A 774 12.97 1.64 14.13
CA GLY A 774 13.38 0.53 13.26
C GLY A 774 14.75 0.72 12.60
N GLU A 775 15.20 1.97 12.44
CA GLU A 775 16.54 2.28 11.92
C GLU A 775 17.65 1.86 12.90
N ARG A 776 17.33 1.76 14.21
CA ARG A 776 18.28 1.41 15.28
C ARG A 776 18.11 -0.01 15.80
N LEU A 777 16.87 -0.44 16.03
CA LEU A 777 16.55 -1.69 16.74
C LEU A 777 16.11 -2.84 15.82
N GLY A 778 16.02 -2.59 14.52
CA GLY A 778 15.52 -3.54 13.55
C GLY A 778 13.98 -3.65 13.55
N PRO A 779 13.42 -4.33 12.53
CA PRO A 779 11.98 -4.29 12.25
C PRO A 779 11.12 -5.06 13.26
N VAL A 780 11.62 -6.17 13.82
CA VAL A 780 10.86 -6.99 14.78
C VAL A 780 10.60 -6.19 16.05
N THR A 781 11.64 -5.61 16.64
CA THR A 781 11.53 -4.74 17.81
C THR A 781 10.67 -3.52 17.54
N ALA A 782 10.82 -2.90 16.36
CA ALA A 782 10.01 -1.75 15.97
C ALA A 782 8.51 -2.08 15.86
N LEU A 783 8.15 -3.23 15.28
CA LEU A 783 6.76 -3.70 15.22
C LEU A 783 6.19 -3.93 16.61
N ARG A 784 6.93 -4.59 17.51
CA ARG A 784 6.49 -4.77 18.90
C ARG A 784 6.29 -3.43 19.62
N ILE A 785 7.16 -2.45 19.38
CA ILE A 785 6.98 -1.10 19.91
C ILE A 785 5.74 -0.42 19.32
N PHE A 786 5.45 -0.63 18.03
CA PHE A 786 4.21 -0.16 17.42
C PHE A 786 2.97 -0.81 18.03
N ASP A 787 2.99 -2.12 18.32
CA ASP A 787 1.89 -2.81 19.00
C ASP A 787 1.62 -2.20 20.39
N GLU A 788 2.67 -1.90 21.15
CA GLU A 788 2.56 -1.20 22.43
C GLU A 788 1.98 0.22 22.25
N VAL A 789 2.41 0.95 21.22
CA VAL A 789 1.89 2.30 20.91
C VAL A 789 0.43 2.28 20.46
N ASP A 790 0.03 1.32 19.63
CA ASP A 790 -1.35 1.15 19.17
C ASP A 790 -2.28 0.89 20.36
N HIS A 791 -1.93 -0.10 21.20
CA HIS A 791 -2.67 -0.40 22.42
C HIS A 791 -2.74 0.82 23.34
N MET A 792 -1.63 1.54 23.52
CA MET A 792 -1.59 2.77 24.31
C MET A 792 -2.59 3.82 23.82
N VAL A 793 -2.65 4.08 22.51
CA VAL A 793 -3.54 5.09 21.92
C VAL A 793 -5.00 4.67 22.07
N VAL A 794 -5.34 3.42 21.73
CA VAL A 794 -6.71 2.89 21.84
C VAL A 794 -7.22 2.96 23.27
N GLU A 795 -6.43 2.47 24.24
CA GLU A 795 -6.80 2.49 25.65
C GLU A 795 -7.07 3.92 26.16
N THR A 796 -6.22 4.87 25.75
CA THR A 796 -6.36 6.29 26.14
C THR A 796 -7.64 6.90 25.57
N LEU A 797 -7.92 6.69 24.28
CA LEU A 797 -9.09 7.22 23.60
C LEU A 797 -10.39 6.62 24.14
N GLU A 798 -10.41 5.31 24.44
CA GLU A 798 -11.57 4.69 25.09
C GLU A 798 -11.81 5.23 26.50
N GLY A 799 -10.73 5.46 27.27
CA GLY A 799 -10.81 6.14 28.57
C GLY A 799 -11.43 7.53 28.43
N GLN A 800 -10.92 8.33 27.49
CA GLN A 800 -11.43 9.68 27.23
C GLN A 800 -12.90 9.69 26.81
N ALA A 801 -13.30 8.78 25.94
CA ALA A 801 -14.69 8.65 25.51
C ALA A 801 -15.64 8.36 26.68
N ASN A 802 -15.23 7.50 27.62
CA ASN A 802 -16.02 7.20 28.81
C ASN A 802 -16.20 8.42 29.71
N GLU A 803 -15.12 9.16 30.00
CA GLU A 803 -15.18 10.37 30.83
C GLU A 803 -16.09 11.45 30.21
N LEU A 804 -15.91 11.72 28.91
CA LEU A 804 -16.76 12.67 28.17
C LEU A 804 -18.23 12.23 28.16
N GLY A 805 -18.48 10.93 28.01
CA GLY A 805 -19.82 10.33 28.11
C GLY A 805 -20.47 10.58 29.47
N TRP A 806 -19.75 10.33 30.58
CA TRP A 806 -20.26 10.56 31.93
C TRP A 806 -20.62 12.03 32.18
N VAL A 807 -19.83 12.96 31.64
CA VAL A 807 -20.13 14.40 31.73
C VAL A 807 -21.36 14.76 30.90
N ARG A 808 -21.41 14.34 29.62
CA ARG A 808 -22.50 14.62 28.69
C ARG A 808 -23.84 14.11 29.22
N ASP A 809 -23.87 12.87 29.70
CA ASP A 809 -25.08 12.19 30.14
C ASP A 809 -25.46 12.54 31.59
N ASN A 810 -24.65 13.39 32.23
CA ASN A 810 -24.74 13.74 33.63
C ASN A 810 -24.84 12.49 34.55
N ASP A 811 -24.05 11.46 34.26
CA ASP A 811 -24.09 10.19 34.98
C ASP A 811 -23.50 10.36 36.39
N LEU A 812 -24.30 10.08 37.42
CA LEU A 812 -23.90 10.12 38.83
C LEU A 812 -23.88 8.72 39.47
N THR A 813 -24.04 7.68 38.64
CA THR A 813 -23.94 6.28 39.07
C THR A 813 -22.50 5.76 39.01
N VAL A 814 -21.58 6.55 38.43
CA VAL A 814 -20.14 6.28 38.38
C VAL A 814 -19.60 5.94 39.77
N THR A 815 -19.06 4.73 39.88
CA THR A 815 -18.51 4.20 41.12
C THR A 815 -17.01 4.45 41.23
N THR A 816 -16.45 4.18 42.41
CA THR A 816 -15.00 4.15 42.59
C THR A 816 -14.32 3.18 41.63
N ASP A 817 -14.91 2.00 41.37
CA ASP A 817 -14.31 1.01 40.47
C ASP A 817 -14.29 1.51 39.02
N ASP A 818 -15.32 2.24 38.60
CA ASP A 818 -15.36 2.85 37.26
C ASP A 818 -14.29 3.92 37.11
N TYR A 819 -14.10 4.76 38.14
CA TYR A 819 -12.99 5.71 38.18
C TYR A 819 -11.64 5.00 38.10
N LEU A 820 -11.41 3.92 38.87
CA LEU A 820 -10.14 3.18 38.82
C LEU A 820 -9.87 2.59 37.43
N ARG A 821 -10.90 2.09 36.73
CA ARG A 821 -10.80 1.65 35.33
C ARG A 821 -10.50 2.81 34.37
N LEU A 822 -11.11 3.97 34.58
CA LEU A 822 -10.80 5.17 33.81
C LEU A 822 -9.32 5.53 33.96
N VAL A 823 -8.77 5.51 35.18
CA VAL A 823 -7.36 5.81 35.42
C VAL A 823 -6.44 4.77 34.77
N LEU A 824 -6.81 3.48 34.77
CA LEU A 824 -6.06 2.46 34.02
C LEU A 824 -5.95 2.84 32.54
N LYS A 825 -7.10 3.14 31.92
CA LYS A 825 -7.23 3.46 30.50
C LYS A 825 -6.52 4.77 30.11
N LYS A 826 -6.94 5.88 30.71
CA LYS A 826 -6.52 7.23 30.33
C LYS A 826 -5.13 7.61 30.86
N THR A 827 -4.73 7.09 32.02
CA THR A 827 -3.53 7.55 32.71
C THR A 827 -2.45 6.47 32.81
N ALA A 828 -2.77 5.25 33.25
CA ALA A 828 -1.76 4.26 33.60
C ALA A 828 -1.08 3.62 32.38
N TRP A 829 -1.87 3.13 31.42
CA TRP A 829 -1.34 2.58 30.16
C TRP A 829 -0.42 3.58 29.48
N TYR A 830 -0.94 4.79 29.32
CA TYR A 830 -0.30 5.87 28.61
C TYR A 830 0.93 6.47 29.30
N SER A 831 0.88 6.68 30.61
CA SER A 831 1.89 7.49 31.29
C SER A 831 2.99 6.66 31.94
N PHE A 832 2.72 5.39 32.23
CA PHE A 832 3.63 4.56 33.03
C PHE A 832 3.90 3.21 32.39
N ILE A 833 2.86 2.43 32.07
CA ILE A 833 3.03 1.04 31.63
C ILE A 833 3.75 0.98 30.27
N HIS A 834 3.20 1.60 29.24
CA HIS A 834 3.77 1.56 27.89
C HIS A 834 5.14 2.20 27.77
N PRO A 835 5.42 3.38 28.36
CA PRO A 835 6.78 3.92 28.37
C PRO A 835 7.83 2.94 28.93
N MET A 836 7.51 2.21 30.01
CA MET A 836 8.43 1.21 30.57
C MET A 836 8.54 -0.05 29.70
N ARG A 837 7.42 -0.55 29.15
CA ARG A 837 7.42 -1.71 28.25
C ARG A 837 8.20 -1.44 26.97
N ILE A 838 8.02 -0.26 26.38
CA ILE A 838 8.80 0.22 25.24
C ILE A 838 10.28 0.34 25.63
N GLY A 839 10.60 0.91 26.80
CA GLY A 839 11.99 0.94 27.30
C GLY A 839 12.62 -0.44 27.46
N ALA A 840 11.85 -1.44 27.92
CA ALA A 840 12.31 -2.82 28.01
C ALA A 840 12.55 -3.46 26.63
N LEU A 841 11.66 -3.20 25.66
CA LEU A 841 11.84 -3.62 24.28
C LEU A 841 13.07 -2.96 23.62
N VAL A 842 13.36 -1.71 23.98
CA VAL A 842 14.59 -1.03 23.54
C VAL A 842 15.83 -1.71 24.11
N ALA A 843 15.81 -2.12 25.38
CA ALA A 843 16.94 -2.81 25.99
C ALA A 843 17.12 -4.24 25.45
N ASN A 844 16.01 -4.94 25.22
CA ASN A 844 15.99 -6.29 24.69
C ASN A 844 14.73 -6.51 23.84
N GLY A 845 14.90 -6.48 22.52
CA GLY A 845 13.81 -6.66 21.56
C GLY A 845 13.12 -8.02 21.62
N GLU A 846 13.69 -9.01 22.32
CA GLU A 846 13.13 -10.36 22.51
C GLU A 846 12.43 -10.53 23.86
N ASP A 847 12.38 -9.50 24.72
CA ASP A 847 11.83 -9.62 26.06
C ASP A 847 10.35 -10.02 26.04
N GLN A 848 10.04 -11.23 26.49
CA GLN A 848 8.67 -11.78 26.52
C GLN A 848 7.92 -11.41 27.80
N ASN A 849 8.61 -10.90 28.82
CA ASN A 849 8.04 -10.67 30.15
C ASN A 849 7.70 -9.19 30.35
N LEU A 850 7.00 -8.56 29.40
CA LEU A 850 6.59 -7.16 29.51
C LEU A 850 5.50 -6.95 30.57
N GLY A 851 4.72 -8.00 30.87
CA GLY A 851 3.64 -7.95 31.87
C GLY A 851 4.09 -7.62 33.30
N ARG A 852 5.40 -7.74 33.60
CA ARG A 852 5.98 -7.33 34.89
C ARG A 852 5.79 -5.84 35.20
N PHE A 853 5.56 -5.01 34.19
CA PHE A 853 5.32 -3.57 34.38
C PHE A 853 3.85 -3.20 34.63
N ASP A 854 2.90 -4.09 34.32
CA ASP A 854 1.47 -3.74 34.24
C ASP A 854 0.91 -3.35 35.60
N ARG A 855 1.10 -4.21 36.61
CA ARG A 855 0.60 -3.96 37.97
C ARG A 855 1.30 -2.77 38.64
N PHE A 856 2.62 -2.67 38.45
CA PHE A 856 3.40 -1.54 38.96
C PHE A 856 2.95 -0.21 38.33
N GLY A 857 2.87 -0.15 37.01
CA GLY A 857 2.46 1.05 36.28
C GLY A 857 1.00 1.43 36.54
N TYR A 858 0.11 0.45 36.75
CA TYR A 858 -1.27 0.69 37.18
C TYR A 858 -1.33 1.39 38.54
N LEU A 859 -0.68 0.84 39.56
CA LEU A 859 -0.67 1.41 40.91
C LEU A 859 -0.02 2.80 40.94
N LEU A 860 1.05 2.99 40.18
CA LEU A 860 1.71 4.29 40.04
C LEU A 860 0.78 5.30 39.34
N GLY A 861 0.07 4.88 38.31
CA GLY A 861 -0.95 5.68 37.62
C GLY A 861 -2.10 6.10 38.52
N LEU A 862 -2.60 5.20 39.37
CA LEU A 862 -3.61 5.51 40.39
C LEU A 862 -3.11 6.58 41.36
N ALA A 863 -1.93 6.36 41.96
CA ALA A 863 -1.35 7.30 42.90
C ALA A 863 -1.15 8.68 42.25
N PHE A 864 -0.65 8.71 41.01
CA PHE A 864 -0.44 9.94 40.24
C PHE A 864 -1.74 10.70 39.98
N GLN A 865 -2.78 10.04 39.43
CA GLN A 865 -4.02 10.71 39.04
C GLN A 865 -4.75 11.24 40.27
N ILE A 866 -4.87 10.43 41.33
CA ILE A 866 -5.55 10.85 42.56
C ILE A 866 -4.81 12.04 43.20
N THR A 867 -3.47 12.06 43.17
CA THR A 867 -2.70 13.21 43.65
C THR A 867 -2.97 14.45 42.79
N ASP A 868 -3.08 14.31 41.47
CA ASP A 868 -3.38 15.42 40.55
C ASP A 868 -4.78 15.99 40.80
N ASP A 869 -5.80 15.14 40.97
CA ASP A 869 -7.17 15.52 41.33
C ASP A 869 -7.24 16.23 42.70
N VAL A 870 -6.44 15.79 43.68
CA VAL A 870 -6.34 16.47 44.98
C VAL A 870 -5.71 17.86 44.81
N LEU A 871 -4.60 17.95 44.08
CA LEU A 871 -3.91 19.22 43.81
C LEU A 871 -4.81 20.21 43.03
N ASN A 872 -5.74 19.72 42.21
CA ASN A 872 -6.74 20.57 41.54
C ASN A 872 -7.59 21.38 42.54
N LEU A 873 -7.85 20.84 43.74
CA LEU A 873 -8.66 21.48 44.77
C LEU A 873 -7.83 22.25 45.81
N VAL A 874 -6.66 21.72 46.22
CA VAL A 874 -5.90 22.29 47.35
C VAL A 874 -4.58 22.97 46.94
N GLY A 875 -4.20 22.90 45.67
CA GLY A 875 -2.93 23.44 45.18
C GLY A 875 -2.87 24.97 45.13
N ASP A 876 -1.64 25.51 45.11
CA ASP A 876 -1.40 26.91 44.79
C ASP A 876 -1.50 27.13 43.26
N ILE A 877 -2.31 28.11 42.83
CA ILE A 877 -2.50 28.52 41.42
C ILE A 877 -1.15 28.69 40.70
N GLY A 878 -0.15 29.28 41.37
CA GLY A 878 1.16 29.53 40.76
C GLY A 878 2.00 28.28 40.52
N ARG A 879 1.73 27.18 41.24
CA ARG A 879 2.51 25.93 41.19
C ARG A 879 1.78 24.80 40.46
N TYR A 880 0.45 24.79 40.50
CA TYR A 880 -0.36 23.76 39.84
C TYR A 880 -0.35 23.91 38.31
N GLY A 881 -0.28 25.15 37.80
CA GLY A 881 -0.10 25.42 36.37
C GLY A 881 -1.35 25.24 35.50
N LYS A 882 -2.50 24.94 36.13
CA LYS A 882 -3.88 24.92 35.60
C LYS A 882 -4.81 25.70 36.55
N GLU A 883 -6.08 25.83 36.16
CA GLU A 883 -7.14 26.42 36.98
C GLU A 883 -7.44 25.55 38.22
N ILE A 884 -7.48 26.17 39.41
CA ILE A 884 -7.98 25.53 40.63
C ILE A 884 -9.49 25.33 40.51
N ASP A 885 -9.97 24.21 41.02
CA ASP A 885 -11.35 23.72 40.86
C ASP A 885 -11.77 23.47 39.39
N GLY A 886 -10.81 23.38 38.46
CA GLY A 886 -11.08 23.16 37.03
C GLY A 886 -11.94 21.92 36.78
N ASP A 887 -11.65 20.82 37.48
CA ASP A 887 -12.40 19.57 37.32
C ASP A 887 -13.86 19.72 37.79
N LEU A 888 -14.12 20.62 38.75
CA LEU A 888 -15.47 20.94 39.21
C LEU A 888 -16.22 21.83 38.19
N TRP A 889 -15.49 22.72 37.52
CA TRP A 889 -16.02 23.53 36.42
C TRP A 889 -16.37 22.68 35.20
N GLU A 890 -15.56 21.68 34.85
CA GLU A 890 -15.85 20.65 33.85
C GLU A 890 -16.98 19.72 34.32
N GLY A 891 -17.01 19.40 35.61
CA GLY A 891 -17.94 18.44 36.18
C GLY A 891 -17.46 17.00 36.00
N LYS A 892 -16.15 16.78 36.03
CA LYS A 892 -15.56 15.44 35.95
C LYS A 892 -15.98 14.57 37.12
N ARG A 893 -16.15 13.27 36.88
CA ARG A 893 -16.54 12.28 37.89
C ARG A 893 -15.29 11.74 38.61
N THR A 894 -14.56 12.66 39.24
CA THR A 894 -13.34 12.32 39.98
C THR A 894 -13.65 11.43 41.17
N LEU A 895 -12.61 10.77 41.69
CA LEU A 895 -12.71 9.93 42.88
C LEU A 895 -13.26 10.69 44.09
N LEU A 896 -12.89 11.97 44.23
CA LEU A 896 -13.36 12.85 45.31
C LEU A 896 -14.86 13.12 45.21
N LEU A 897 -15.37 13.34 44.00
CA LEU A 897 -16.79 13.57 43.76
C LEU A 897 -17.62 12.31 43.98
N ALA A 898 -17.16 11.15 43.49
CA ALA A 898 -17.82 9.86 43.70
C ALA A 898 -17.96 9.54 45.19
N HIS A 899 -16.88 9.73 45.97
CA HIS A 899 -16.91 9.56 47.42
C HIS A 899 -17.83 10.58 48.13
N ALA A 900 -17.80 11.85 47.70
CA ALA A 900 -18.68 12.89 48.27
C ALA A 900 -20.16 12.58 48.01
N LEU A 901 -20.51 12.14 46.80
CA LEU A 901 -21.88 11.74 46.44
C LEU A 901 -22.40 10.56 47.27
N GLY A 902 -21.53 9.62 47.63
CA GLY A 902 -21.86 8.49 48.51
C GLY A 902 -22.15 8.90 49.97
N ARG A 903 -21.71 10.09 50.39
CA ARG A 903 -21.85 10.62 51.75
C ARG A 903 -22.79 11.81 51.87
N ALA A 904 -23.16 12.43 50.75
CA ALA A 904 -24.01 13.61 50.71
C ALA A 904 -25.43 13.30 51.22
N ASN A 905 -26.00 14.24 51.97
CA ASN A 905 -27.42 14.17 52.34
C ASN A 905 -28.31 14.35 51.08
N PRO A 906 -29.61 13.99 51.13
CA PRO A 906 -30.50 14.08 49.97
C PRO A 906 -30.59 15.47 49.33
N THR A 907 -30.45 16.53 50.13
CA THR A 907 -30.53 17.93 49.66
C THR A 907 -29.29 18.29 48.84
N ASP A 908 -28.10 17.98 49.36
CA ASP A 908 -26.85 18.23 48.64
C ASP A 908 -26.73 17.32 47.42
N ARG A 909 -27.16 16.05 47.49
CA ARG A 909 -27.17 15.14 46.34
C ARG A 909 -28.06 15.66 45.20
N ALA A 910 -29.27 16.12 45.51
CA ALA A 910 -30.17 16.72 44.52
C ALA A 910 -29.60 18.01 43.93
N TRP A 911 -28.96 18.83 44.78
CA TRP A 911 -28.31 20.06 44.33
C TRP A 911 -27.11 19.78 43.42
N ILE A 912 -26.22 18.84 43.77
CA ILE A 912 -25.08 18.42 42.94
C ILE A 912 -25.57 17.94 41.57
N SER A 913 -26.62 17.12 41.54
CA SER A 913 -27.18 16.63 40.28
C SER A 913 -27.67 17.75 39.36
N THR A 914 -28.38 18.73 39.94
CA THR A 914 -28.84 19.92 39.20
C THR A 914 -27.69 20.84 38.79
N PHE A 915 -26.64 20.92 39.60
CA PHE A 915 -25.43 21.69 39.30
C PHE A 915 -24.66 21.09 38.12
N LEU A 916 -24.38 19.79 38.15
CA LEU A 916 -23.60 19.10 37.10
C LEU A 916 -24.37 18.98 35.78
N ALA A 917 -25.71 18.94 35.80
CA ALA A 917 -26.55 18.96 34.60
C ALA A 917 -26.44 20.27 33.79
N ARG A 918 -25.91 21.35 34.38
CA ARG A 918 -25.74 22.62 33.68
C ARG A 918 -24.44 22.63 32.88
N PRO A 919 -24.45 23.20 31.66
CA PRO A 919 -23.23 23.40 30.89
C PRO A 919 -22.30 24.37 31.63
N ARG A 920 -20.98 24.25 31.38
CA ARG A 920 -19.91 24.97 32.09
C ARG A 920 -20.16 26.47 32.17
N GLU A 921 -20.64 27.09 31.08
CA GLU A 921 -20.86 28.54 30.98
C GLU A 921 -22.01 29.06 31.86
N ARG A 922 -22.87 28.16 32.35
CA ARG A 922 -24.01 28.48 33.23
C ARG A 922 -23.74 28.17 34.71
N ARG A 923 -22.54 27.71 35.05
CA ARG A 923 -22.13 27.48 36.44
C ARG A 923 -21.58 28.80 37.00
N LEU A 924 -21.97 29.15 38.23
CA LEU A 924 -21.48 30.37 38.89
C LEU A 924 -20.30 30.04 39.82
N PRO A 925 -19.31 30.92 40.00
CA PRO A 925 -18.16 30.66 40.89
C PRO A 925 -18.57 30.27 42.32
N ARG A 926 -19.60 30.92 42.88
CA ARG A 926 -20.15 30.60 44.21
C ARG A 926 -20.72 29.18 44.31
N GLU A 927 -21.15 28.60 43.20
CA GLU A 927 -21.69 27.24 43.15
C GLU A 927 -20.56 26.21 43.07
N VAL A 928 -19.51 26.50 42.31
CA VAL A 928 -18.29 25.67 42.30
C VAL A 928 -17.66 25.61 43.68
N LEU A 929 -17.53 26.77 44.35
CA LEU A 929 -17.08 26.83 45.76
C LEU A 929 -17.98 26.03 46.71
N ARG A 930 -19.30 26.01 46.47
CA ARG A 930 -20.20 25.16 47.26
C ARG A 930 -19.93 23.67 47.02
N LEU A 931 -19.70 23.25 45.78
CA LEU A 931 -19.36 21.85 45.48
C LEU A 931 -18.03 21.45 46.12
N HIS A 932 -17.02 22.32 46.02
CA HIS A 932 -15.74 22.16 46.73
C HIS A 932 -15.99 21.97 48.23
N GLN A 933 -16.78 22.84 48.86
CA GLN A 933 -17.05 22.74 50.30
C GLN A 933 -17.74 21.42 50.67
N ILE A 934 -18.69 20.95 49.85
CA ILE A 934 -19.34 19.63 50.07
C ILE A 934 -18.31 18.49 50.00
N ILE A 935 -17.38 18.53 49.04
CA ILE A 935 -16.30 17.54 48.91
C ILE A 935 -15.37 17.59 50.14
N ALA A 936 -14.99 18.79 50.58
CA ALA A 936 -14.13 19.00 51.74
C ALA A 936 -14.79 18.52 53.04
N ASP A 937 -16.01 18.98 53.33
CA ASP A 937 -16.77 18.61 54.54
C ASP A 937 -17.14 17.12 54.57
N GLY A 938 -17.33 16.50 53.39
CA GLY A 938 -17.54 15.06 53.24
C GLY A 938 -16.32 14.21 53.64
N GLY A 939 -15.15 14.85 53.85
CA GLY A 939 -13.88 14.19 54.15
C GLY A 939 -13.23 13.53 52.93
N SER A 940 -13.65 13.88 51.72
CA SER A 940 -13.17 13.24 50.48
C SER A 940 -11.70 13.56 50.19
N ILE A 941 -11.23 14.79 50.48
CA ILE A 941 -9.83 15.19 50.25
C ILE A 941 -8.85 14.34 51.09
N PRO A 942 -8.95 14.31 52.44
CA PRO A 942 -8.03 13.48 53.23
C PRO A 942 -8.21 11.98 52.97
N TRP A 943 -9.37 11.53 52.50
CA TRP A 943 -9.57 10.14 52.08
C TRP A 943 -8.83 9.82 50.78
N ALA A 944 -8.93 10.67 49.75
CA ALA A 944 -8.20 10.52 48.50
C ALA A 944 -6.68 10.59 48.69
N GLN A 945 -6.20 11.48 49.56
CA GLN A 945 -4.77 11.55 49.93
C GLN A 945 -4.26 10.24 50.54
N ARG A 946 -5.04 9.61 51.44
CA ARG A 946 -4.69 8.28 51.98
C ARG A 946 -4.69 7.20 50.91
N ALA A 947 -5.69 7.18 50.03
CA ALA A 947 -5.75 6.22 48.93
C ALA A 947 -4.53 6.36 47.99
N ALA A 948 -4.14 7.59 47.63
CA ALA A 948 -2.95 7.84 46.83
C ALA A 948 -1.66 7.32 47.51
N ALA A 949 -1.51 7.53 48.82
CA ALA A 949 -0.39 7.01 49.59
C ALA A 949 -0.37 5.47 49.64
N GLU A 950 -1.52 4.83 49.86
CA GLU A 950 -1.64 3.36 49.86
C GLU A 950 -1.28 2.74 48.50
N PHE A 951 -1.71 3.36 47.39
CA PHE A 951 -1.33 2.92 46.04
C PHE A 951 0.17 3.14 45.76
N ALA A 952 0.76 4.22 46.26
CA ALA A 952 2.19 4.47 46.12
C ALA A 952 3.04 3.44 46.87
N GLU A 953 2.63 3.08 48.10
CA GLU A 953 3.27 2.02 48.86
C GLU A 953 3.13 0.66 48.17
N ALA A 954 1.97 0.38 47.57
CA ALA A 954 1.76 -0.82 46.77
C ALA A 954 2.66 -0.83 45.52
N ALA A 955 2.78 0.29 44.81
CA ALA A 955 3.69 0.43 43.68
C ALA A 955 5.15 0.22 44.09
N ALA A 956 5.58 0.74 45.25
CA ALA A 956 6.93 0.53 45.78
C ALA A 956 7.24 -0.96 46.06
N ARG A 957 6.23 -1.74 46.52
CA ARG A 957 6.38 -3.19 46.67
C ARG A 957 6.50 -3.90 45.31
N GLU A 958 5.65 -3.57 44.35
CA GLU A 958 5.69 -4.16 43.00
C GLU A 958 6.95 -3.82 42.22
N PHE A 959 7.53 -2.64 42.46
CA PHE A 959 8.79 -2.20 41.86
C PHE A 959 9.93 -3.22 42.11
N HIS A 960 10.08 -3.63 43.38
CA HIS A 960 11.13 -4.58 43.79
C HIS A 960 10.77 -6.04 43.52
N ASN A 961 9.49 -6.40 43.67
CA ASN A 961 9.05 -7.79 43.61
C ASN A 961 8.81 -8.29 42.17
N SER A 962 8.53 -7.37 41.22
CA SER A 962 8.16 -7.75 39.85
C SER A 962 8.86 -6.89 38.80
N ALA A 963 8.54 -5.59 38.71
CA ALA A 963 8.89 -4.75 37.55
C ALA A 963 10.40 -4.71 37.26
N PHE A 964 11.21 -4.60 38.33
CA PHE A 964 12.67 -4.58 38.25
C PHE A 964 13.32 -5.62 39.16
N ALA A 965 12.63 -6.73 39.40
CA ALA A 965 13.18 -7.83 40.19
C ALA A 965 14.47 -8.38 39.53
N GLY A 966 15.55 -8.46 40.30
CA GLY A 966 16.84 -8.97 39.82
C GLY A 966 17.68 -7.99 38.98
N VAL A 967 17.20 -6.76 38.75
CA VAL A 967 17.96 -5.73 38.04
C VAL A 967 19.05 -5.15 38.97
N PRO A 968 20.33 -5.09 38.55
CA PRO A 968 21.41 -4.54 39.37
C PRO A 968 21.15 -3.09 39.79
N ALA A 969 21.58 -2.74 41.01
CA ALA A 969 21.49 -1.37 41.49
C ALA A 969 22.31 -0.44 40.60
N GLY A 970 21.67 0.63 40.11
CA GLY A 970 22.28 1.61 39.24
C GLY A 970 21.55 2.96 39.31
N PRO A 971 22.15 4.04 38.80
CA PRO A 971 21.60 5.39 38.95
C PRO A 971 20.25 5.57 38.23
N ASP A 972 20.03 4.89 37.10
CA ASP A 972 18.76 4.95 36.35
C ASP A 972 17.64 4.17 37.08
N LEU A 973 17.96 3.00 37.67
CA LEU A 973 17.02 2.23 38.49
C LEU A 973 16.64 2.98 39.78
N GLU A 974 17.61 3.63 40.42
CA GLU A 974 17.38 4.44 41.61
C GLU A 974 16.52 5.67 41.29
N TRP A 975 16.71 6.28 40.12
CA TRP A 975 15.82 7.34 39.64
C TRP A 975 14.39 6.85 39.44
N LEU A 976 14.19 5.70 38.78
CA LEU A 976 12.88 5.08 38.63
C LEU A 976 12.21 4.77 39.98
N ARG A 977 12.99 4.35 40.99
CA ARG A 977 12.50 4.12 42.35
C ARG A 977 12.06 5.43 43.02
N THR A 978 12.85 6.50 42.87
CA THR A 978 12.53 7.82 43.44
C THR A 978 11.35 8.51 42.75
N CYS A 979 11.03 8.17 41.49
CA CYS A 979 9.79 8.61 40.82
C CYS A 979 8.55 8.34 41.68
N ILE A 980 8.47 7.21 42.38
CA ILE A 980 7.28 6.81 43.17
C ILE A 980 6.97 7.85 44.25
N ASN A 981 8.00 8.31 44.96
CA ASN A 981 7.85 9.30 46.02
C ASN A 981 7.63 10.70 45.43
N PHE A 982 8.34 11.06 44.35
CA PHE A 982 8.19 12.36 43.71
C PHE A 982 6.78 12.60 43.19
N LEU A 983 6.14 11.58 42.64
CA LEU A 983 4.79 11.71 42.06
C LEU A 983 3.68 11.85 43.10
N THR A 984 3.94 11.48 44.36
CA THR A 984 2.97 11.55 45.47
C THR A 984 3.26 12.66 46.47
N GLN A 985 4.50 13.15 46.55
CA GLN A 985 4.94 14.19 47.49
C GLN A 985 5.38 15.46 46.76
N ARG A 986 4.63 15.89 45.72
CA ARG A 986 4.94 17.03 44.84
C ARG A 986 5.15 18.41 45.51
N ASP A 987 5.14 18.47 46.85
CA ASP A 987 5.34 19.65 47.70
C ASP A 987 6.70 19.68 48.45
N ALA A 988 7.69 18.86 48.08
CA ALA A 988 9.05 18.91 48.65
C ALA A 988 10.06 19.61 47.74
#